data_AF-A0A950ZIQ3-F1
#
_entry.id   AF-A0A950ZIQ3-F1
#
_cell.length_a   1.000
_cell.length_b   1.000
_cell.length_c   1.000
_cell.angle_alpha   90.00
_cell.angle_beta   90.00
_cell.angle_gamma   90.00
#
_symmetry.space_group_name_H-M   'P 1'
#
loop_
_entity.id
_entity.type
_entity.pdbx_description
1 polymer ?
#
loop_
_entity_poly.entity_id
_entity_poly.type
_entity_poly.pdbx_seq_one_letter_code
_entity_poly.pdbx_strand_id
1 'polypeptide(L)'
;MSPSTSIDAHASAGTFATLPRNAAAHFKLCFLGAVLHVVDQLAHNLGGLDEVIEQFPFLRAYLDELETLGATPTTPAHDWLARVRQWELGVDAHLPIRALRHALDLDDRDLTLLFAIGLIEEDPRFGFVIECAQPVTPQQHRPTLGLLTAWWRGGDDVAPVRECIRVLLDNGLIQVINADAPRLQWVFQSLPAVWDAIRGDILRAPAPGLTYIPPHELGSLDALVLPANTRRAAAAAPALLASGDVRAFIVRGPRHNGRRTLVRAIAAALGRGVLELRGPLRLDDARVAIAGALATLAHAIPMLVLDLGLGETADVPPLRGYDGPIAVVLGKHGAVSGRAVDGAITINVDMPDAHERRALWEQSVDAHDAEDVEHLARRFRMTSGNIRSAAALARSYALLDERTRITPDDVRVAGRSMHRELETLATLLPASGGWESIGASESTLGELRNLETRCRNREALREHVGRALARQLNCGVRALFAGPSGTGKTMAARILASTLQMDLYRLDLASVVNKYIGETEKSLDQLFSRAEELDVVLLLDEGDALLTSRTAVQSSNDRYANLETNFLLQRLESFEGVLVVTTNAANRIDSAFQRRMDVVVDFHMPDPHDRWTIWQLHLPLEHDVEHAWLQDAAVRCELTGGQIRNAVLHASLLALDDGRRVATRDVASGLQREYRKSGAVCPLPPGT
;
A
#
# COMPACT_ATOMS: atom_id res chain seq x y z
N MET A 1 44.66 66.70 13.52
CA MET A 1 43.73 66.56 12.38
C MET A 1 43.32 65.10 12.30
N SER A 2 42.10 64.80 12.74
CA SER A 2 41.32 63.63 12.28
C SER A 2 41.02 63.77 10.79
N PRO A 3 40.65 62.69 10.08
CA PRO A 3 39.25 62.18 10.08
C PRO A 3 39.20 60.64 10.24
N SER A 4 38.36 60.02 11.07
CA SER A 4 36.88 59.94 11.10
C SER A 4 36.26 59.13 9.94
N THR A 5 36.12 57.81 10.14
CA THR A 5 34.90 57.00 9.92
C THR A 5 35.20 55.51 10.19
N SER A 6 35.07 55.10 11.46
CA SER A 6 34.95 53.69 11.87
C SER A 6 33.60 53.42 12.54
N ILE A 7 32.57 54.13 12.09
CA ILE A 7 31.18 53.94 12.49
C ILE A 7 30.51 53.35 11.26
N ASP A 8 30.23 52.04 11.27
CA ASP A 8 29.16 51.38 10.48
C ASP A 8 29.22 49.83 10.51
N ALA A 9 30.24 49.23 11.14
CA ALA A 9 30.26 47.77 11.34
C ALA A 9 29.52 47.28 12.61
N HIS A 10 29.08 48.18 13.49
CA HIS A 10 28.45 47.84 14.77
C HIS A 10 27.01 48.34 14.96
N ALA A 11 26.39 48.97 13.95
CA ALA A 11 25.03 49.51 14.05
C ALA A 11 23.92 48.54 13.58
N SER A 12 24.24 47.43 12.90
CA SER A 12 23.24 46.46 12.40
C SER A 12 22.94 45.28 13.34
N ALA A 13 23.60 45.21 14.51
CA ALA A 13 23.46 44.09 15.44
C ALA A 13 22.25 44.19 16.39
N GLY A 14 21.44 45.26 16.34
CA GLY A 14 20.45 45.56 17.39
C GLY A 14 19.01 45.13 17.13
N THR A 15 18.56 45.08 15.87
CA THR A 15 17.12 45.29 15.61
C THR A 15 16.27 44.02 15.57
N PHE A 16 16.84 42.90 15.12
CA PHE A 16 16.18 41.59 15.13
C PHE A 16 16.78 40.62 16.18
N ALA A 17 17.69 41.11 17.02
CA ALA A 17 18.46 40.28 17.96
C ALA A 17 17.58 39.61 19.03
N THR A 18 16.46 40.24 19.39
CA THR A 18 15.50 39.77 20.40
C THR A 18 14.45 38.81 19.85
N LEU A 19 14.35 38.65 18.53
CA LEU A 19 13.35 37.77 17.90
C LEU A 19 13.77 36.30 17.99
N PRO A 20 12.81 35.38 18.24
CA PRO A 20 13.11 33.95 18.26
C PRO A 20 13.56 33.48 16.87
N ARG A 21 14.58 32.62 16.82
CA ARG A 21 15.19 32.11 15.57
C ARG A 21 14.39 30.93 15.00
N ASN A 22 13.15 31.17 14.61
CA ASN A 22 12.22 30.14 14.13
C ASN A 22 11.39 30.59 12.91
N ALA A 23 10.62 29.65 12.34
CA ALA A 23 9.79 29.88 11.16
C ALA A 23 8.72 30.97 11.37
N ALA A 24 8.08 31.00 12.55
CA ALA A 24 7.04 31.98 12.84
C ALA A 24 7.56 33.42 12.86
N ALA A 25 8.75 33.66 13.44
CA ALA A 25 9.41 34.97 13.40
C ALA A 25 9.81 35.34 11.96
N HIS A 26 10.32 34.37 11.20
CA HIS A 26 10.67 34.61 9.80
C HIS A 26 9.44 35.01 8.96
N PHE A 27 8.34 34.28 9.12
CA PHE A 27 7.05 34.61 8.51
C PHE A 27 6.61 36.02 8.86
N LYS A 28 6.64 36.37 10.15
CA LYS A 28 6.25 37.71 10.62
C LYS A 28 7.10 38.81 9.99
N LEU A 29 8.42 38.63 9.90
CA LEU A 29 9.32 39.60 9.27
C LEU A 29 9.01 39.79 7.78
N CYS A 30 8.77 38.71 7.03
CA CYS A 30 8.37 38.79 5.63
C CYS A 30 6.97 39.43 5.46
N PHE A 31 6.02 39.09 6.34
CA PHE A 31 4.69 39.66 6.38
C PHE A 31 4.74 41.18 6.58
N LEU A 32 5.50 41.66 7.58
CA LEU A 32 5.70 43.08 7.83
C LEU A 32 6.36 43.79 6.63
N GLY A 33 7.25 43.10 5.89
CA GLY A 33 7.82 43.63 4.65
C GLY A 33 6.77 43.86 3.56
N ALA A 34 5.81 42.95 3.41
CA ALA A 34 4.68 43.13 2.50
C ALA A 34 3.73 44.23 2.96
N VAL A 35 3.45 44.34 4.27
CA VAL A 35 2.67 45.45 4.82
C VAL A 35 3.34 46.80 4.53
N LEU A 36 4.65 46.91 4.77
CA LEU A 36 5.43 48.11 4.47
C LEU A 36 5.32 48.50 2.99
N HIS A 37 5.41 47.53 2.08
CA HIS A 37 5.21 47.78 0.65
C HIS A 37 3.79 48.25 0.32
N VAL A 38 2.75 47.60 0.87
CA VAL A 38 1.35 48.01 0.63
C VAL A 38 1.08 49.41 1.17
N VAL A 39 1.57 49.74 2.36
CA VAL A 39 1.45 51.08 2.95
C VAL A 39 2.13 52.13 2.07
N ASP A 40 3.36 51.85 1.61
CA ASP A 40 4.09 52.74 0.71
C ASP A 40 3.31 53.01 -0.58
N GLN A 41 2.74 51.97 -1.20
CA GLN A 41 1.91 52.11 -2.40
C GLN A 41 0.62 52.87 -2.15
N LEU A 42 -0.02 52.70 -0.99
CA LEU A 42 -1.21 53.47 -0.63
C LEU A 42 -0.86 54.94 -0.37
N ALA A 43 0.24 55.22 0.31
CA ALA A 43 0.69 56.59 0.58
C ALA A 43 0.96 57.36 -0.71
N HIS A 44 1.60 56.69 -1.69
CA HIS A 44 1.80 57.26 -3.03
C HIS A 44 0.47 57.58 -3.75
N ASN A 45 -0.59 56.80 -3.53
CA ASN A 45 -1.89 56.98 -4.18
C ASN A 45 -2.83 57.96 -3.44
N LEU A 46 -2.76 58.01 -2.10
CA LEU A 46 -3.66 58.79 -1.24
C LEU A 46 -3.11 60.15 -0.82
N GLY A 47 -1.83 60.43 -1.07
CA GLY A 47 -1.22 61.74 -0.82
C GLY A 47 -0.26 61.79 0.38
N GLY A 48 -0.15 60.71 1.15
CA GLY A 48 0.73 60.64 2.31
C GLY A 48 0.36 59.51 3.27
N LEU A 49 1.20 59.33 4.29
CA LEU A 49 0.99 58.30 5.33
C LEU A 49 -0.17 58.66 6.27
N ASP A 50 -0.38 59.94 6.55
CA ASP A 50 -1.42 60.40 7.45
C ASP A 50 -2.82 60.10 6.87
N GLU A 51 -3.04 60.32 5.57
CA GLU A 51 -4.30 59.95 4.90
C GLU A 51 -4.53 58.44 4.91
N VAL A 52 -3.46 57.64 4.73
CA VAL A 52 -3.55 56.16 4.80
C VAL A 52 -3.99 55.71 6.18
N ILE A 53 -3.43 56.28 7.25
CA ILE A 53 -3.80 55.91 8.62
C ILE A 53 -5.20 56.43 8.98
N GLU A 54 -5.61 57.59 8.48
CA GLU A 54 -6.98 58.09 8.66
C GLU A 54 -8.00 57.15 8.00
N GLN A 55 -7.73 56.73 6.78
CA GLN A 55 -8.61 55.81 6.04
C GLN A 55 -8.57 54.37 6.59
N PHE A 56 -7.40 53.91 7.04
CA PHE A 56 -7.19 52.55 7.56
C PHE A 56 -6.50 52.56 8.94
N PRO A 57 -7.21 52.90 10.03
CA PRO A 57 -6.62 53.10 11.36
C PRO A 57 -5.86 51.89 11.91
N PHE A 58 -6.24 50.68 11.49
CA PHE A 58 -5.60 49.45 11.96
C PHE A 58 -4.14 49.31 11.53
N LEU A 59 -3.72 49.96 10.44
CA LEU A 59 -2.34 49.91 9.96
C LEU A 59 -1.34 50.53 10.94
N ARG A 60 -1.80 51.42 11.83
CA ARG A 60 -0.98 52.03 12.88
C ARG A 60 -0.30 50.97 13.76
N ALA A 61 -1.01 49.90 14.12
CA ALA A 61 -0.44 48.84 14.94
C ALA A 61 0.75 48.12 14.25
N TYR A 62 0.68 47.92 12.93
CA TYR A 62 1.78 47.33 12.17
C TYR A 62 2.95 48.29 11.98
N LEU A 63 2.67 49.59 11.81
CA LEU A 63 3.71 50.63 11.72
C LEU A 63 4.44 50.81 13.04
N ASP A 64 3.71 50.86 14.17
CA ASP A 64 4.31 50.91 15.51
C ASP A 64 5.23 49.70 15.73
N GLU A 65 4.79 48.51 15.31
CA GLU A 65 5.60 47.29 15.38
C GLU A 65 6.86 47.37 14.49
N LEU A 66 6.72 47.82 13.24
CA LEU A 66 7.85 48.07 12.33
C LEU A 66 8.86 49.05 12.95
N GLU A 67 8.40 50.10 13.61
CA GLU A 67 9.23 51.07 14.33
C GLU A 67 9.97 50.45 15.51
N THR A 68 9.33 49.59 16.29
CA THR A 68 10.02 48.85 17.36
C THR A 68 11.13 47.95 16.83
N LEU A 69 10.97 47.47 15.59
CA LEU A 69 11.94 46.68 14.84
C LEU A 69 12.82 47.56 13.93
N GLY A 70 12.89 48.87 14.22
CA GLY A 70 13.81 49.85 13.63
C GLY A 70 13.65 50.10 12.13
N ALA A 71 12.47 49.83 11.58
CA ALA A 71 12.04 50.43 10.33
C ALA A 71 11.41 51.81 10.59
N THR A 72 11.55 52.73 9.63
CA THR A 72 10.74 53.93 9.56
C THR A 72 9.64 53.74 8.53
N PRO A 73 8.54 54.51 8.58
CA PRO A 73 7.49 54.45 7.55
C PRO A 73 7.99 54.75 6.13
N THR A 74 9.13 55.41 6.00
CA THR A 74 9.82 55.72 4.74
C THR A 74 10.88 54.68 4.34
N THR A 75 11.09 53.65 5.16
CA THR A 75 12.05 52.59 4.85
C THR A 75 11.57 51.85 3.60
N PRO A 76 12.37 51.78 2.53
CA PRO A 76 12.00 51.02 1.35
C PRO A 76 11.84 49.53 1.68
N ALA A 77 10.84 48.88 1.10
CA ALA A 77 10.60 47.45 1.32
C ALA A 77 11.82 46.56 0.98
N HIS A 78 12.62 46.95 -0.02
CA HIS A 78 13.83 46.22 -0.40
C HIS A 78 14.92 46.26 0.68
N ASP A 79 15.07 47.39 1.38
CA ASP A 79 16.02 47.53 2.50
C ASP A 79 15.59 46.68 3.69
N TRP A 80 14.28 46.59 3.95
CA TRP A 80 13.74 45.71 4.97
C TRP A 80 14.06 44.24 4.67
N LEU A 81 13.79 43.77 3.45
CA LEU A 81 14.06 42.38 3.04
C LEU A 81 15.56 42.06 3.05
N ALA A 82 16.43 43.04 2.77
CA ALA A 82 17.86 42.88 2.96
C ALA A 82 18.25 42.62 4.43
N ARG A 83 17.61 43.31 5.38
CA ARG A 83 17.79 43.04 6.82
C ARG A 83 17.26 41.65 7.20
N VAL A 84 16.12 41.24 6.65
CA VAL A 84 15.55 39.89 6.89
C VAL A 84 16.53 38.81 6.41
N ARG A 85 17.10 38.95 5.22
CA ARG A 85 18.15 38.04 4.71
C ARG A 85 19.36 37.96 5.63
N GLN A 86 19.82 39.08 6.16
CA GLN A 86 20.93 39.09 7.10
C GLN A 86 20.58 38.34 8.40
N TRP A 87 19.34 38.44 8.86
CA TRP A 87 18.85 37.68 10.01
C TRP A 87 18.76 36.18 9.73
N GLU A 88 18.36 35.78 8.52
CA GLU A 88 18.31 34.38 8.10
C GLU A 88 19.69 33.69 8.18
N LEU A 89 20.78 34.41 7.89
CA LEU A 89 22.15 33.87 7.95
C LEU A 89 22.53 33.40 9.37
N GLY A 90 21.88 33.93 10.41
CA GLY A 90 22.08 33.55 11.81
C GLY A 90 21.14 32.43 12.29
N VAL A 91 20.43 31.75 11.39
CA VAL A 91 19.47 30.69 11.73
C VAL A 91 19.89 29.36 11.10
N ASP A 92 20.35 28.43 11.95
CA ASP A 92 20.74 27.07 11.55
C ASP A 92 19.53 26.16 11.27
N ALA A 93 18.38 26.46 11.88
CA ALA A 93 17.15 25.68 11.70
C ALA A 93 16.57 25.85 10.29
N HIS A 94 15.74 24.88 9.87
CA HIS A 94 14.98 25.00 8.62
C HIS A 94 14.02 26.19 8.68
N LEU A 95 14.08 27.04 7.65
CA LEU A 95 13.23 28.20 7.48
C LEU A 95 12.41 28.02 6.20
N PRO A 96 11.07 27.85 6.27
CA PRO A 96 10.24 27.51 5.11
C PRO A 96 10.41 28.50 3.95
N ILE A 97 10.34 29.80 4.22
CA ILE A 97 10.44 30.85 3.19
C ILE A 97 11.83 30.88 2.55
N ARG A 98 12.89 30.67 3.33
CA ARG A 98 14.28 30.62 2.82
C ARG A 98 14.45 29.41 1.89
N ALA A 99 13.96 28.25 2.33
CA ALA A 99 14.00 27.03 1.53
C ALA A 99 13.20 27.16 0.23
N LEU A 100 11.99 27.73 0.30
CA LEU A 100 11.17 27.99 -0.88
C LEU A 100 11.86 28.96 -1.84
N ARG A 101 12.46 30.03 -1.32
CA ARG A 101 13.24 31.00 -2.11
C ARG A 101 14.37 30.32 -2.88
N HIS A 102 15.15 29.47 -2.22
CA HIS A 102 16.24 28.74 -2.87
C HIS A 102 15.76 27.70 -3.89
N ALA A 103 14.71 26.94 -3.57
CA ALA A 103 14.22 25.88 -4.45
C ALA A 103 13.59 26.40 -5.76
N LEU A 104 13.07 27.63 -5.72
CA LEU A 104 12.38 28.26 -6.85
C LEU A 104 13.14 29.44 -7.46
N ASP A 105 14.32 29.77 -6.94
CA ASP A 105 15.09 30.96 -7.31
C ASP A 105 14.27 32.25 -7.23
N LEU A 106 13.44 32.38 -6.18
CA LEU A 106 12.58 33.54 -6.00
C LEU A 106 13.40 34.76 -5.55
N ASP A 107 13.08 35.91 -6.10
CA ASP A 107 13.65 37.17 -5.63
C ASP A 107 12.79 37.80 -4.50
N ASP A 108 13.22 38.97 -4.01
CA ASP A 108 12.48 39.71 -2.98
C ASP A 108 11.09 40.14 -3.45
N ARG A 109 10.94 40.40 -4.75
CA ARG A 109 9.69 40.85 -5.34
C ARG A 109 8.69 39.71 -5.41
N ASP A 110 9.11 38.52 -5.82
CA ASP A 110 8.29 37.31 -5.83
C ASP A 110 7.71 37.01 -4.44
N LEU A 111 8.57 37.08 -3.42
CA LEU A 111 8.16 36.88 -2.03
C LEU A 111 7.20 37.98 -1.56
N THR A 112 7.50 39.24 -1.84
CA THR A 112 6.61 40.34 -1.43
C THR A 112 5.25 40.25 -2.13
N LEU A 113 5.22 39.85 -3.41
CA LEU A 113 3.98 39.56 -4.14
C LEU A 113 3.19 38.41 -3.52
N LEU A 114 3.86 37.30 -3.21
CA LEU A 114 3.23 36.14 -2.54
C LEU A 114 2.60 36.55 -1.21
N PHE A 115 3.32 37.32 -0.39
CA PHE A 115 2.81 37.80 0.89
C PHE A 115 1.69 38.84 0.72
N ALA A 116 1.78 39.76 -0.25
CA ALA A 116 0.72 40.72 -0.54
C ALA A 116 -0.60 40.02 -0.95
N ILE A 117 -0.51 38.91 -1.70
CA ILE A 117 -1.66 38.06 -2.03
C ILE A 117 -2.24 37.40 -0.78
N GLY A 118 -1.39 36.99 0.16
CA GLY A 118 -1.77 36.30 1.39
C GLY A 118 -2.10 37.18 2.59
N LEU A 119 -1.95 38.51 2.54
CA LEU A 119 -2.20 39.40 3.69
C LEU A 119 -3.59 39.19 4.32
N ILE A 120 -4.60 38.97 3.47
CA ILE A 120 -5.99 38.71 3.88
C ILE A 120 -6.17 37.40 4.65
N GLU A 121 -5.26 36.43 4.47
CA GLU A 121 -5.31 35.14 5.19
C GLU A 121 -4.87 35.29 6.66
N GLU A 122 -4.04 36.29 6.99
CA GLU A 122 -3.68 36.61 8.38
C GLU A 122 -4.60 37.63 9.02
N ASP A 123 -4.97 38.68 8.27
CA ASP A 123 -5.79 39.77 8.77
C ASP A 123 -6.85 40.17 7.74
N PRO A 124 -8.14 39.84 7.98
CA PRO A 124 -9.20 40.08 7.01
C PRO A 124 -9.42 41.57 6.72
N ARG A 125 -8.90 42.48 7.57
CA ARG A 125 -8.98 43.93 7.36
C ARG A 125 -8.25 44.37 6.09
N PHE A 126 -7.21 43.64 5.66
CA PHE A 126 -6.57 43.90 4.37
C PHE A 126 -7.50 43.70 3.17
N GLY A 127 -8.59 42.93 3.32
CA GLY A 127 -9.61 42.81 2.29
C GLY A 127 -10.30 44.14 1.94
N PHE A 128 -10.48 45.03 2.93
CA PHE A 128 -11.00 46.38 2.70
C PHE A 128 -9.96 47.28 2.02
N VAL A 129 -8.69 47.18 2.44
CA VAL A 129 -7.58 47.91 1.81
C VAL A 129 -7.50 47.57 0.32
N ILE A 130 -7.53 46.28 0.00
CA ILE A 130 -7.49 45.77 -1.37
C ILE A 130 -8.69 46.28 -2.17
N GLU A 131 -9.91 46.16 -1.63
CA GLU A 131 -11.13 46.62 -2.29
C GLU A 131 -11.07 48.11 -2.64
N CYS A 132 -10.67 48.96 -1.68
CA CYS A 132 -10.52 50.40 -1.91
C CYS A 132 -9.48 50.73 -2.98
N ALA A 133 -8.40 49.94 -3.06
CA ALA A 133 -7.34 50.14 -4.04
C ALA A 133 -7.69 49.63 -5.45
N GLN A 134 -8.76 48.83 -5.63
CA GLN A 134 -9.17 48.26 -6.92
C GLN A 134 -10.60 48.63 -7.37
N PRO A 135 -10.90 49.93 -7.58
CA PRO A 135 -12.28 50.42 -7.79
C PRO A 135 -13.00 49.83 -9.03
N VAL A 136 -12.26 49.23 -9.96
CA VAL A 136 -12.80 48.61 -11.19
C VAL A 136 -13.55 47.30 -10.92
N THR A 137 -13.31 46.65 -9.78
CA THR A 137 -13.95 45.39 -9.36
C THR A 137 -14.46 45.50 -7.92
N PRO A 138 -15.56 46.24 -7.69
CA PRO A 138 -16.14 46.39 -6.35
C PRO A 138 -16.60 45.05 -5.78
N GLN A 139 -16.63 44.90 -4.44
CA GLN A 139 -16.91 43.66 -3.71
C GLN A 139 -15.87 42.54 -3.88
N GLN A 140 -14.70 42.86 -4.44
CA GLN A 140 -13.59 41.94 -4.50
C GLN A 140 -12.55 42.30 -3.43
N HIS A 141 -12.41 41.43 -2.43
CA HIS A 141 -11.49 41.61 -1.30
C HIS A 141 -10.11 41.00 -1.54
N ARG A 142 -9.94 40.24 -2.61
CA ARG A 142 -8.66 39.61 -2.99
C ARG A 142 -7.99 40.37 -4.12
N PRO A 143 -6.65 40.40 -4.17
CA PRO A 143 -5.96 41.24 -5.13
C PRO A 143 -6.12 40.68 -6.54
N THR A 144 -6.45 41.59 -7.45
CA THR A 144 -6.52 41.28 -8.89
C THR A 144 -5.16 41.45 -9.57
N LEU A 145 -4.97 40.83 -10.73
CA LEU A 145 -3.78 41.06 -11.56
C LEU A 145 -3.57 42.55 -11.87
N GLY A 146 -4.66 43.29 -12.13
CA GLY A 146 -4.62 44.73 -12.36
C GLY A 146 -4.06 45.51 -11.18
N LEU A 147 -4.51 45.20 -9.96
CA LEU A 147 -4.01 45.83 -8.73
C LEU A 147 -2.53 45.53 -8.51
N LEU A 148 -2.13 44.25 -8.56
CA LEU A 148 -0.73 43.85 -8.36
C LEU A 148 0.19 44.47 -9.42
N THR A 149 -0.29 44.56 -10.66
CA THR A 149 0.44 45.24 -11.74
C THR A 149 0.58 46.74 -11.48
N ALA A 150 -0.38 47.38 -10.80
CA ALA A 150 -0.33 48.80 -10.46
C ALA A 150 0.65 49.07 -9.30
N TRP A 151 0.63 48.26 -8.25
CA TRP A 151 1.51 48.40 -7.08
C TRP A 151 2.99 48.11 -7.37
N TRP A 152 3.30 47.30 -8.37
CA TRP A 152 4.69 46.98 -8.76
C TRP A 152 5.17 47.69 -10.03
N ARG A 153 4.60 48.86 -10.36
CA ARG A 153 5.09 49.71 -11.47
C ARG A 153 6.40 50.40 -11.07
N GLY A 154 7.53 49.72 -11.28
CA GLY A 154 8.87 50.30 -11.20
C GLY A 154 9.60 50.14 -12.53
N GLY A 155 9.84 51.26 -13.25
CA GLY A 155 10.47 51.27 -14.58
C GLY A 155 9.54 50.82 -15.71
N ASP A 156 9.90 51.15 -16.96
CA ASP A 156 9.10 51.01 -18.20
C ASP A 156 8.59 49.60 -18.56
N ASP A 157 8.75 48.59 -17.69
CA ASP A 157 8.43 47.20 -18.01
C ASP A 157 7.29 46.64 -17.16
N VAL A 158 6.15 46.40 -17.80
CA VAL A 158 4.95 45.74 -17.23
C VAL A 158 5.06 44.21 -17.31
N ALA A 159 6.01 43.69 -18.11
CA ALA A 159 6.30 42.27 -18.24
C ALA A 159 6.66 41.52 -16.92
N PRO A 160 7.35 42.11 -15.92
CA PRO A 160 7.91 41.32 -14.83
C PRO A 160 6.90 40.88 -13.75
N VAL A 161 5.81 41.60 -13.45
CA VAL A 161 4.79 41.11 -12.46
C VAL A 161 4.12 39.84 -12.97
N ARG A 162 3.83 39.78 -14.28
CA ARG A 162 3.18 38.62 -14.89
C ARG A 162 4.07 37.39 -14.84
N GLU A 163 5.37 37.57 -14.98
CA GLU A 163 6.34 36.50 -14.86
C GLU A 163 6.41 35.96 -13.42
N CYS A 164 6.51 36.85 -12.43
CA CYS A 164 6.43 36.48 -11.01
C CYS A 164 5.17 35.68 -10.69
N ILE A 165 3.99 36.18 -11.08
CA ILE A 165 2.71 35.49 -10.86
C ILE A 165 2.66 34.13 -11.56
N ARG A 166 3.22 34.04 -12.77
CA ARG A 166 3.31 32.76 -13.49
C ARG A 166 4.17 31.76 -12.71
N VAL A 167 5.32 32.18 -12.16
CA VAL A 167 6.15 31.33 -11.29
C VAL A 167 5.37 30.87 -10.06
N LEU A 168 4.65 31.76 -9.38
CA LEU A 168 3.85 31.40 -8.20
C LEU A 168 2.70 30.42 -8.54
N LEU A 169 2.01 30.61 -9.67
CA LEU A 169 0.95 29.72 -10.16
C LEU A 169 1.49 28.35 -10.58
N ASP A 170 2.56 28.34 -11.37
CA ASP A 170 3.16 27.12 -11.93
C ASP A 170 3.69 26.19 -10.83
N ASN A 171 4.04 26.74 -9.65
CA ASN A 171 4.54 26.01 -8.50
C ASN A 171 3.48 25.82 -7.38
N GLY A 172 2.20 26.11 -7.67
CA GLY A 172 1.09 25.82 -6.76
C GLY A 172 1.07 26.66 -5.49
N LEU A 173 1.75 27.82 -5.47
CA LEU A 173 1.79 28.71 -4.30
C LEU A 173 0.55 29.59 -4.19
N ILE A 174 -0.05 29.89 -5.35
CA ILE A 174 -1.29 30.65 -5.48
C ILE A 174 -2.20 29.98 -6.54
N GLN A 175 -3.47 30.34 -6.54
CA GLN A 175 -4.45 29.92 -7.54
C GLN A 175 -5.29 31.11 -8.05
N VAL A 176 -5.89 30.94 -9.23
CA VAL A 176 -6.87 31.88 -9.79
C VAL A 176 -8.27 31.38 -9.47
N ILE A 177 -9.08 32.22 -8.80
CA ILE A 177 -10.45 31.82 -8.40
C ILE A 177 -11.46 32.00 -9.56
N ASN A 178 -11.21 32.97 -10.45
CA ASN A 178 -12.10 33.36 -11.53
C ASN A 178 -11.40 33.32 -12.90
N ALA A 179 -10.91 32.15 -13.30
CA ALA A 179 -10.13 31.99 -14.53
C ALA A 179 -10.87 32.44 -15.81
N ASP A 180 -12.20 32.44 -15.80
CA ASP A 180 -13.04 32.86 -16.93
C ASP A 180 -13.14 34.39 -17.10
N ALA A 181 -12.71 35.17 -16.10
CA ALA A 181 -12.71 36.63 -16.17
C ALA A 181 -11.61 37.15 -17.12
N PRO A 182 -11.72 38.40 -17.62
CA PRO A 182 -10.62 39.07 -18.30
C PRO A 182 -9.33 39.01 -17.46
N ARG A 183 -8.17 38.80 -18.09
CA ARG A 183 -6.90 38.54 -17.37
C ARG A 183 -6.56 39.57 -16.29
N LEU A 184 -6.81 40.86 -16.53
CA LEU A 184 -6.54 41.92 -15.54
C LEU A 184 -7.47 41.84 -14.31
N GLN A 185 -8.60 41.16 -14.43
CA GLN A 185 -9.57 40.91 -13.37
C GLN A 185 -9.39 39.52 -12.73
N TRP A 186 -8.36 38.76 -13.10
CA TRP A 186 -8.03 37.51 -12.41
C TRP A 186 -7.69 37.79 -10.96
N VAL A 187 -8.33 37.05 -10.07
CA VAL A 187 -8.26 37.17 -8.61
C VAL A 187 -7.40 36.05 -8.09
N PHE A 188 -6.36 36.43 -7.36
CA PHE A 188 -5.41 35.48 -6.79
C PHE A 188 -5.73 35.16 -5.34
N GLN A 189 -5.46 33.91 -4.98
CA GLN A 189 -5.58 33.42 -3.62
C GLN A 189 -4.39 32.52 -3.28
N SER A 190 -3.85 32.67 -2.08
CA SER A 190 -2.92 31.69 -1.53
C SER A 190 -3.68 30.44 -1.10
N LEU A 191 -3.11 29.26 -1.34
CA LEU A 191 -3.70 28.02 -0.89
C LEU A 191 -3.51 27.88 0.63
N PRO A 192 -4.55 27.60 1.43
CA PRO A 192 -4.45 27.56 2.89
C PRO A 192 -3.32 26.66 3.40
N ALA A 193 -3.19 25.46 2.82
CA ALA A 193 -2.15 24.51 3.19
C ALA A 193 -0.72 25.02 2.95
N VAL A 194 -0.52 25.77 1.86
CA VAL A 194 0.77 26.38 1.55
C VAL A 194 1.04 27.54 2.50
N TRP A 195 0.02 28.37 2.75
CA TRP A 195 0.13 29.51 3.64
C TRP A 195 0.47 29.09 5.09
N ASP A 196 -0.22 28.08 5.63
CA ASP A 196 0.09 27.48 6.92
C ASP A 196 1.53 26.93 6.96
N ALA A 197 1.97 26.29 5.88
CA ALA A 197 3.33 25.77 5.77
C ALA A 197 4.41 26.87 5.69
N ILE A 198 4.12 28.03 5.07
CA ILE A 198 5.00 29.21 5.06
C ILE A 198 5.17 29.74 6.50
N ARG A 199 4.11 29.72 7.31
CA ARG A 199 4.16 30.08 8.74
C ARG A 199 5.00 29.09 9.58
N GLY A 200 5.16 27.86 9.08
CA GLY A 200 5.81 26.76 9.77
C GLY A 200 4.84 25.78 10.45
N ASP A 201 3.53 25.97 10.26
CA ASP A 201 2.47 25.16 10.85
C ASP A 201 1.96 24.12 9.83
N ILE A 202 2.74 23.08 9.57
CA ILE A 202 2.32 22.05 8.60
C ILE A 202 1.32 21.08 9.23
N LEU A 203 0.09 21.11 8.73
CA LEU A 203 -0.96 20.16 9.11
C LEU A 203 -0.58 18.72 8.72
N ARG A 204 -0.99 17.74 9.53
CA ARG A 204 -0.83 16.31 9.21
C ARG A 204 -1.48 15.91 7.88
N ALA A 205 -2.59 16.54 7.53
CA ALA A 205 -3.32 16.30 6.28
C ALA A 205 -3.51 17.65 5.56
N PRO A 206 -2.49 18.15 4.85
CA PRO A 206 -2.52 19.50 4.27
C PRO A 206 -3.52 19.62 3.12
N ALA A 207 -3.73 18.53 2.37
CA ALA A 207 -4.75 18.45 1.32
C ALA A 207 -5.26 17.01 1.19
N PRO A 208 -6.42 16.77 0.56
CA PRO A 208 -6.93 15.43 0.30
C PRO A 208 -5.87 14.55 -0.40
N GLY A 209 -5.59 13.39 0.19
CA GLY A 209 -4.60 12.45 -0.36
C GLY A 209 -3.13 12.78 -0.09
N LEU A 210 -2.84 13.85 0.65
CA LEU A 210 -1.52 14.16 1.21
C LEU A 210 -1.48 13.86 2.71
N THR A 211 -0.38 13.32 3.20
CA THR A 211 -0.16 13.13 4.64
C THR A 211 1.26 13.50 5.03
N TYR A 212 1.42 14.50 5.88
CA TYR A 212 2.70 14.89 6.45
C TYR A 212 2.97 14.16 7.78
N ILE A 213 4.19 13.67 7.93
CA ILE A 213 4.68 13.03 9.15
C ILE A 213 6.01 13.69 9.53
N PRO A 214 6.12 14.32 10.71
CA PRO A 214 7.31 15.04 11.10
C PRO A 214 8.46 14.10 11.50
N PRO A 215 9.73 14.55 11.43
CA PRO A 215 10.90 13.70 11.65
C PRO A 215 10.90 12.92 12.97
N HIS A 216 10.43 13.53 14.06
CA HIS A 216 10.44 12.93 15.40
C HIS A 216 9.43 11.77 15.58
N GLU A 217 8.47 11.62 14.66
CA GLU A 217 7.55 10.49 14.63
C GLU A 217 8.01 9.37 13.69
N LEU A 218 9.08 9.62 12.93
CA LEU A 218 9.67 8.64 12.05
C LEU A 218 10.58 7.74 12.90
N GLY A 219 10.28 6.45 12.95
CA GLY A 219 11.10 5.48 13.69
C GLY A 219 12.53 5.39 13.15
N SER A 220 13.47 4.94 13.99
CA SER A 220 14.88 4.78 13.60
C SER A 220 15.13 3.54 12.74
N LEU A 221 16.17 3.60 11.88
CA LEU A 221 16.66 2.46 11.11
C LEU A 221 17.10 1.29 12.01
N ASP A 222 17.66 1.58 13.19
CA ASP A 222 18.17 0.55 14.10
C ASP A 222 17.06 -0.28 14.74
N ALA A 223 15.87 0.29 14.88
CA ALA A 223 14.70 -0.40 15.41
C ALA A 223 14.09 -1.39 14.40
N LEU A 224 14.47 -1.30 13.12
CA LEU A 224 13.90 -2.16 12.08
C LEU A 224 14.60 -3.52 12.04
N VAL A 225 13.80 -4.58 11.98
CA VAL A 225 14.26 -5.91 11.59
C VAL A 225 14.26 -5.98 10.06
N LEU A 226 15.46 -6.04 9.47
CA LEU A 226 15.69 -6.02 8.03
C LEU A 226 16.70 -7.10 7.62
N PRO A 227 16.55 -7.68 6.41
CA PRO A 227 17.57 -8.53 5.78
C PRO A 227 18.93 -7.87 5.72
N ALA A 228 19.99 -8.66 5.91
CA ALA A 228 21.36 -8.13 5.97
C ALA A 228 21.73 -7.30 4.73
N ASN A 229 21.27 -7.68 3.54
CA ASN A 229 21.46 -6.91 2.31
C ASN A 229 20.67 -5.60 2.33
N THR A 230 19.39 -5.65 2.71
CA THR A 230 18.50 -4.50 2.83
C THR A 230 19.00 -3.53 3.91
N ARG A 231 19.46 -4.02 5.05
CA ARG A 231 20.05 -3.23 6.15
C ARG A 231 21.28 -2.46 5.68
N ARG A 232 22.20 -3.12 4.94
CA ARG A 232 23.39 -2.47 4.37
C ARG A 232 23.00 -1.36 3.39
N ALA A 233 22.06 -1.63 2.48
CA ALA A 233 21.58 -0.63 1.52
C ALA A 233 20.88 0.55 2.22
N ALA A 234 20.05 0.27 3.22
CA ALA A 234 19.34 1.29 3.99
C ALA A 234 20.28 2.16 4.83
N ALA A 235 21.34 1.57 5.40
CA ALA A 235 22.35 2.32 6.16
C ALA A 235 23.21 3.23 5.26
N ALA A 236 23.45 2.85 4.01
CA ALA A 236 24.19 3.66 3.04
C ALA A 236 23.34 4.76 2.39
N ALA A 237 22.01 4.58 2.31
CA ALA A 237 21.12 5.49 1.59
C ALA A 237 21.18 6.96 2.08
N PRO A 238 21.17 7.28 3.39
CA PRO A 238 21.26 8.67 3.85
C PRO A 238 22.51 9.39 3.34
N ALA A 239 23.67 8.74 3.37
CA ALA A 239 24.92 9.36 2.91
C ALA A 239 24.89 9.66 1.40
N LEU A 240 24.37 8.73 0.60
CA LEU A 240 24.20 8.91 -0.85
C LEU A 240 23.22 10.04 -1.18
N LEU A 241 22.09 10.11 -0.47
CA LEU A 241 21.09 11.16 -0.68
C LEU A 241 21.61 12.53 -0.22
N ALA A 242 22.38 12.59 0.87
CA ALA A 242 22.98 13.83 1.38
C ALA A 242 24.06 14.39 0.44
N SER A 243 24.81 13.52 -0.25
CA SER A 243 25.83 13.94 -1.23
C SER A 243 25.24 14.58 -2.50
N GLY A 244 23.97 14.31 -2.81
CA GLY A 244 23.32 14.73 -4.04
C GLY A 244 23.61 13.82 -5.25
N ASP A 245 24.45 12.80 -5.11
CA ASP A 245 24.74 11.79 -6.15
C ASP A 245 23.47 11.04 -6.57
N VAL A 246 22.54 10.86 -5.64
CA VAL A 246 21.27 10.19 -5.85
C VAL A 246 20.14 11.12 -5.45
N ARG A 247 19.23 11.39 -6.38
CA ARG A 247 18.05 12.25 -6.16
C ARG A 247 16.76 11.47 -5.92
N ALA A 248 16.78 10.16 -6.09
CA ALA A 248 15.61 9.33 -5.81
C ALA A 248 15.99 7.93 -5.36
N PHE A 249 15.10 7.32 -4.56
CA PHE A 249 15.22 5.92 -4.19
C PHE A 249 13.88 5.22 -4.24
N ILE A 250 13.92 3.96 -4.65
CA ILE A 250 12.76 3.10 -4.84
C ILE A 250 12.82 1.99 -3.81
N VAL A 251 11.75 1.81 -3.02
CA VAL A 251 11.62 0.70 -2.09
C VAL A 251 10.57 -0.27 -2.63
N ARG A 252 11.01 -1.48 -2.96
CA ARG A 252 10.22 -2.53 -3.61
C ARG A 252 10.01 -3.71 -2.67
N GLY A 253 8.86 -4.37 -2.73
CA GLY A 253 8.58 -5.57 -1.92
C GLY A 253 7.10 -5.95 -1.93
N PRO A 254 6.66 -6.96 -1.17
CA PRO A 254 5.24 -7.22 -0.90
C PRO A 254 4.56 -6.11 -0.08
N ARG A 255 3.22 -6.06 -0.10
CA ARG A 255 2.46 -5.11 0.76
C ARG A 255 2.65 -5.51 2.22
N HIS A 256 2.47 -4.53 3.10
CA HIS A 256 2.63 -4.71 4.55
C HIS A 256 4.01 -5.20 5.03
N ASN A 257 5.06 -5.28 4.20
CA ASN A 257 6.37 -5.74 4.69
C ASN A 257 7.28 -4.67 5.32
N GLY A 258 6.80 -3.43 5.46
CA GLY A 258 7.56 -2.34 6.06
C GLY A 258 8.25 -1.40 5.07
N ARG A 259 8.03 -1.51 3.75
CA ARG A 259 8.57 -0.57 2.74
C ARG A 259 8.41 0.90 3.09
N ARG A 260 7.21 1.30 3.52
CA ARG A 260 6.90 2.68 3.95
C ARG A 260 7.64 3.06 5.22
N THR A 261 7.73 2.13 6.17
CA THR A 261 8.50 2.33 7.42
C THR A 261 9.98 2.51 7.13
N LEU A 262 10.53 1.78 6.15
CA LEU A 262 11.92 1.92 5.73
C LEU A 262 12.20 3.30 5.13
N VAL A 263 11.34 3.78 4.22
CA VAL A 263 11.45 5.16 3.68
C VAL A 263 11.43 6.19 4.81
N ARG A 264 10.49 6.04 5.75
CA ARG A 264 10.37 6.92 6.92
C ARG A 264 11.63 6.91 7.78
N ALA A 265 12.22 5.75 8.03
CA ALA A 265 13.45 5.64 8.81
C ALA A 265 14.67 6.26 8.10
N ILE A 266 14.76 6.12 6.77
CA ILE A 266 15.78 6.81 5.95
C ILE A 266 15.58 8.32 6.02
N ALA A 267 14.34 8.82 5.92
CA ALA A 267 14.02 10.23 6.06
C ALA A 267 14.38 10.77 7.45
N ALA A 268 14.08 10.01 8.51
CA ALA A 268 14.46 10.33 9.90
C ALA A 268 15.97 10.50 10.06
N ALA A 269 16.76 9.59 9.47
CA ALA A 269 18.22 9.64 9.50
C ALA A 269 18.79 10.87 8.76
N LEU A 270 18.02 11.44 7.81
CA LEU A 270 18.34 12.70 7.12
C LEU A 270 17.82 13.95 7.87
N GLY A 271 17.15 13.78 9.01
CA GLY A 271 16.50 14.87 9.73
C GLY A 271 15.27 15.45 9.01
N ARG A 272 14.72 14.72 8.02
CA ARG A 272 13.60 15.17 7.18
C ARG A 272 12.29 14.50 7.57
N GLY A 273 11.18 15.24 7.40
CA GLY A 273 9.85 14.67 7.50
C GLY A 273 9.51 13.81 6.26
N VAL A 274 8.29 13.28 6.20
CA VAL A 274 7.77 12.61 5.00
C VAL A 274 6.44 13.24 4.60
N LEU A 275 6.31 13.60 3.33
CA LEU A 275 5.04 13.97 2.72
C LEU A 275 4.58 12.80 1.84
N GLU A 276 3.60 12.05 2.31
CA GLU A 276 3.08 10.85 1.63
C GLU A 276 2.00 11.22 0.61
N LEU A 277 2.19 10.79 -0.64
CA LEU A 277 1.25 10.90 -1.76
C LEU A 277 0.72 9.50 -2.10
N ARG A 278 -0.60 9.29 -1.97
CA ARG A 278 -1.23 8.00 -2.27
C ARG A 278 -1.99 7.99 -3.59
N GLY A 279 -1.88 6.90 -4.33
CA GLY A 279 -2.71 6.61 -5.51
C GLY A 279 -2.05 6.96 -6.83
N PRO A 280 -2.75 6.76 -7.96
CA PRO A 280 -2.21 7.10 -9.27
C PRO A 280 -2.01 8.61 -9.34
N LEU A 281 -0.78 9.02 -9.67
CA LEU A 281 -0.42 10.42 -9.84
C LEU A 281 -0.46 10.71 -11.34
N ARG A 282 -1.31 11.66 -11.74
CA ARG A 282 -1.30 12.22 -13.10
C ARG A 282 -0.69 13.61 -13.04
N LEU A 283 -0.15 14.09 -14.16
CA LEU A 283 0.45 15.42 -14.25
C LEU A 283 -0.54 16.56 -13.95
N ASP A 284 -1.83 16.36 -14.22
CA ASP A 284 -2.94 17.27 -13.98
C ASP A 284 -3.54 17.15 -12.57
N ASP A 285 -2.99 16.28 -11.72
CA ASP A 285 -3.45 16.11 -10.35
C ASP A 285 -3.08 17.33 -9.51
N ALA A 286 -4.09 18.00 -8.95
CA ALA A 286 -3.92 19.17 -8.08
C ALA A 286 -2.96 18.90 -6.89
N ARG A 287 -2.85 17.64 -6.45
CA ARG A 287 -1.91 17.24 -5.38
C ARG A 287 -0.46 17.35 -5.83
N VAL A 288 -0.15 16.99 -7.08
CA VAL A 288 1.20 17.07 -7.64
C VAL A 288 1.65 18.53 -7.76
N ALA A 289 0.72 19.42 -8.13
CA ALA A 289 1.00 20.84 -8.28
C ALA A 289 1.51 21.50 -7.00
N ILE A 290 1.01 21.07 -5.83
CA ILE A 290 1.38 21.66 -4.53
C ILE A 290 2.40 20.83 -3.74
N ALA A 291 2.58 19.55 -4.08
CA ALA A 291 3.37 18.62 -3.26
C ALA A 291 4.86 19.02 -3.18
N GLY A 292 5.44 19.53 -4.26
CA GLY A 292 6.84 19.95 -4.25
C GLY A 292 7.06 21.16 -3.34
N ALA A 293 6.26 22.21 -3.50
CA ALA A 293 6.28 23.38 -2.62
C ALA A 293 6.06 23.00 -1.15
N LEU A 294 5.05 22.17 -0.85
CA LEU A 294 4.78 21.71 0.51
C LEU A 294 5.94 20.89 1.09
N ALA A 295 6.57 20.02 0.30
CA ALA A 295 7.71 19.23 0.75
C ALA A 295 8.92 20.11 1.09
N THR A 296 9.19 21.15 0.27
CA THR A 296 10.23 22.15 0.55
C THR A 296 9.94 22.94 1.81
N LEU A 297 8.71 23.47 1.94
CA LEU A 297 8.29 24.22 3.12
C LEU A 297 8.37 23.37 4.39
N ALA A 298 7.97 22.09 4.31
CA ALA A 298 7.93 21.16 5.44
C ALA A 298 9.26 20.46 5.76
N HIS A 299 10.33 20.72 5.01
CA HIS A 299 11.58 19.96 5.11
C HIS A 299 11.36 18.45 5.03
N ALA A 300 10.53 18.02 4.08
CA ALA A 300 10.05 16.65 3.97
C ALA A 300 10.51 15.98 2.68
N ILE A 301 10.64 14.66 2.72
CA ILE A 301 10.83 13.81 1.53
C ILE A 301 9.44 13.46 0.97
N PRO A 302 9.12 13.81 -0.29
CA PRO A 302 7.96 13.30 -0.98
C PRO A 302 8.06 11.78 -1.14
N MET A 303 7.07 11.05 -0.62
CA MET A 303 6.96 9.60 -0.74
C MET A 303 5.74 9.24 -1.58
N LEU A 304 5.98 8.78 -2.81
CA LEU A 304 4.95 8.32 -3.72
C LEU A 304 4.67 6.84 -3.48
N VAL A 305 3.44 6.50 -3.08
CA VAL A 305 3.03 5.11 -2.88
C VAL A 305 2.19 4.67 -4.06
N LEU A 306 2.78 3.84 -4.94
CA LEU A 306 2.16 3.37 -6.17
C LEU A 306 1.89 1.87 -6.10
N ASP A 307 0.70 1.49 -6.55
CA ASP A 307 0.23 0.11 -6.56
C ASP A 307 0.09 -0.37 -8.01
N LEU A 308 1.22 -0.79 -8.57
CA LEU A 308 1.38 -1.15 -9.97
C LEU A 308 1.43 -2.68 -10.12
N GLY A 309 0.68 -3.19 -11.09
CA GLY A 309 0.70 -4.60 -11.50
C GLY A 309 1.84 -4.92 -12.46
N LEU A 310 1.91 -6.18 -12.87
CA LEU A 310 2.80 -6.64 -13.94
C LEU A 310 2.50 -5.87 -15.25
N GLY A 311 3.55 -5.43 -15.95
CA GLY A 311 3.42 -4.66 -17.20
C GLY A 311 3.02 -3.18 -17.02
N GLU A 312 2.56 -2.75 -15.84
CA GLU A 312 2.22 -1.36 -15.58
C GLU A 312 3.49 -0.53 -15.32
N THR A 313 3.59 0.63 -15.98
CA THR A 313 4.62 1.63 -15.74
C THR A 313 3.96 2.95 -15.39
N ALA A 314 4.37 3.56 -14.27
CA ALA A 314 3.91 4.90 -13.90
C ALA A 314 5.00 5.94 -14.17
N ASP A 315 4.62 7.02 -14.82
CA ASP A 315 5.51 8.17 -14.96
C ASP A 315 5.48 9.00 -13.66
N VAL A 316 6.65 9.19 -13.06
CA VAL A 316 6.81 10.00 -11.86
C VAL A 316 7.00 11.46 -12.29
N PRO A 317 6.00 12.33 -12.06
CA PRO A 317 6.09 13.70 -12.51
C PRO A 317 7.16 14.45 -11.70
N PRO A 318 7.84 15.44 -12.31
CA PRO A 318 8.71 16.34 -11.55
C PRO A 318 7.87 17.12 -10.53
N LEU A 319 8.32 17.12 -9.27
CA LEU A 319 7.69 17.89 -8.21
C LEU A 319 8.22 19.33 -8.25
N ARG A 320 7.43 20.23 -8.81
CA ARG A 320 7.79 21.63 -8.98
C ARG A 320 8.02 22.31 -7.62
N GLY A 321 9.06 23.13 -7.53
CA GLY A 321 9.47 23.77 -6.27
C GLY A 321 10.11 22.84 -5.24
N TYR A 322 10.59 21.67 -5.67
CA TYR A 322 11.35 20.75 -4.85
C TYR A 322 12.63 20.29 -5.55
N ASP A 323 13.76 20.41 -4.86
CA ASP A 323 15.10 20.05 -5.34
C ASP A 323 15.75 18.89 -4.56
N GLY A 324 15.06 18.39 -3.53
CA GLY A 324 15.55 17.34 -2.64
C GLY A 324 15.32 15.91 -3.16
N PRO A 325 15.60 14.91 -2.30
CA PRO A 325 15.42 13.50 -2.66
C PRO A 325 13.94 13.09 -2.72
N ILE A 326 13.58 12.20 -3.64
CA ILE A 326 12.23 11.64 -3.78
C ILE A 326 12.24 10.15 -3.42
N ALA A 327 11.22 9.69 -2.70
CA ALA A 327 11.03 8.28 -2.40
C ALA A 327 9.84 7.70 -3.19
N VAL A 328 10.01 6.51 -3.75
CA VAL A 328 8.91 5.78 -4.41
C VAL A 328 8.76 4.40 -3.78
N VAL A 329 7.55 4.04 -3.40
CA VAL A 329 7.21 2.72 -2.83
C VAL A 329 6.40 1.93 -3.85
N LEU A 330 6.90 0.75 -4.22
CA LEU A 330 6.30 -0.14 -5.22
C LEU A 330 5.99 -1.53 -4.68
N GLY A 331 5.01 -2.18 -5.32
CA GLY A 331 4.76 -3.63 -5.26
C GLY A 331 5.98 -4.47 -5.66
N LYS A 332 5.86 -5.80 -5.61
CA LYS A 332 6.89 -6.70 -6.21
C LYS A 332 7.03 -6.41 -7.71
N HIS A 333 5.93 -6.05 -8.35
CA HIS A 333 5.80 -5.80 -9.77
C HIS A 333 5.59 -4.31 -10.08
N GLY A 334 5.53 -3.99 -11.37
CA GLY A 334 5.41 -2.64 -11.90
C GLY A 334 6.76 -1.93 -12.05
N ALA A 335 6.77 -0.88 -12.87
CA ALA A 335 7.93 -0.04 -13.14
C ALA A 335 7.59 1.45 -12.98
N VAL A 336 8.62 2.27 -12.84
CA VAL A 336 8.48 3.73 -12.85
C VAL A 336 9.43 4.35 -13.86
N SER A 337 8.97 5.42 -14.49
CA SER A 337 9.74 6.23 -15.44
C SER A 337 9.73 7.70 -15.01
N GLY A 338 10.51 8.52 -15.71
CA GLY A 338 10.51 9.97 -15.53
C GLY A 338 11.84 10.50 -15.01
N ARG A 339 12.12 11.78 -15.30
CA ARG A 339 13.38 12.44 -14.91
C ARG A 339 13.59 12.48 -13.39
N ALA A 340 12.51 12.51 -12.62
CA ALA A 340 12.55 12.57 -11.16
C ALA A 340 13.14 11.29 -10.52
N VAL A 341 13.11 10.16 -11.23
CA VAL A 341 13.61 8.86 -10.76
C VAL A 341 14.77 8.34 -11.60
N ASP A 342 15.35 9.17 -12.46
CA ASP A 342 16.53 8.81 -13.23
C ASP A 342 17.74 8.62 -12.29
N GLY A 343 18.48 7.54 -12.49
CA GLY A 343 19.57 7.14 -11.57
C GLY A 343 19.12 6.71 -10.17
N ALA A 344 17.83 6.41 -9.95
CA ALA A 344 17.34 6.03 -8.63
C ALA A 344 17.94 4.70 -8.12
N ILE A 345 18.32 4.65 -6.84
CA ILE A 345 18.72 3.40 -6.19
C ILE A 345 17.48 2.58 -5.83
N THR A 346 17.53 1.26 -6.06
CA THR A 346 16.42 0.36 -5.68
C THR A 346 16.81 -0.50 -4.48
N ILE A 347 16.00 -0.44 -3.43
CA ILE A 347 16.11 -1.26 -2.23
C ILE A 347 14.96 -2.26 -2.22
N ASN A 348 15.29 -3.55 -2.36
CA ASN A 348 14.32 -4.63 -2.23
C ASN A 348 14.17 -5.00 -0.74
N VAL A 349 12.92 -5.09 -0.31
CA VAL A 349 12.51 -5.65 0.98
C VAL A 349 11.80 -6.94 0.65
N ASP A 350 12.42 -8.07 0.96
CA ASP A 350 11.86 -9.40 0.68
C ASP A 350 10.92 -9.84 1.82
N MET A 351 10.39 -11.07 1.74
CA MET A 351 9.71 -11.69 2.87
C MET A 351 10.74 -11.96 3.98
N PRO A 352 10.40 -11.69 5.26
CA PRO A 352 11.32 -11.93 6.35
C PRO A 352 11.61 -13.42 6.51
N ASP A 353 12.87 -13.76 6.77
CA ASP A 353 13.28 -15.13 7.06
C ASP A 353 12.82 -15.59 8.46
N ALA A 354 13.06 -16.85 8.81
CA ALA A 354 12.60 -17.40 10.10
C ALA A 354 13.18 -16.65 11.31
N HIS A 355 14.45 -16.24 11.26
CA HIS A 355 15.10 -15.51 12.34
C HIS A 355 14.56 -14.08 12.46
N GLU A 356 14.32 -13.43 11.34
CA GLU A 356 13.71 -12.10 11.29
C GLU A 356 12.26 -12.11 11.77
N ARG A 357 11.47 -13.12 11.36
CA ARG A 357 10.10 -13.28 11.84
C ARG A 357 10.06 -13.50 13.34
N ARG A 358 10.99 -14.28 13.89
CA ARG A 358 11.12 -14.44 15.35
C ARG A 358 11.35 -13.10 16.03
N ALA A 359 12.34 -12.33 15.57
CA ALA A 359 12.61 -11.00 16.14
C ALA A 359 11.40 -10.06 16.01
N LEU A 360 10.65 -10.11 14.88
CA LEU A 360 9.43 -9.33 14.68
C LEU A 360 8.31 -9.75 15.64
N TRP A 361 8.14 -11.04 15.90
CA TRP A 361 7.18 -11.53 16.89
C TRP A 361 7.57 -11.13 18.31
N GLU A 362 8.85 -11.26 18.68
CA GLU A 362 9.38 -10.80 19.97
C GLU A 362 9.19 -9.29 20.19
N GLN A 363 9.21 -8.49 19.12
CA GLN A 363 8.90 -7.06 19.17
C GLN A 363 7.39 -6.74 19.23
N SER A 364 6.54 -7.65 18.78
CA SER A 364 5.09 -7.43 18.64
C SER A 364 4.27 -8.01 19.80
N VAL A 365 4.85 -8.98 20.51
CA VAL A 365 4.23 -9.67 21.64
C VAL A 365 5.17 -9.58 22.83
N ASP A 366 4.65 -9.21 23.99
CA ASP A 366 5.44 -9.22 25.21
C ASP A 366 5.84 -10.67 25.52
N ALA A 367 7.07 -10.91 26.00
CA ALA A 367 7.60 -12.29 26.17
C ALA A 367 6.75 -13.20 27.09
N HIS A 368 5.84 -12.63 27.88
CA HIS A 368 4.91 -13.35 28.76
C HIS A 368 3.57 -13.71 28.11
N ASP A 369 3.27 -13.11 26.96
CA ASP A 369 1.97 -13.12 26.31
C ASP A 369 1.87 -14.17 25.19
N ALA A 370 2.95 -14.87 24.81
CA ALA A 370 2.90 -15.96 23.83
C ALA A 370 3.46 -17.26 24.42
N GLU A 371 2.83 -18.40 24.10
CA GLU A 371 3.30 -19.70 24.55
C GLU A 371 4.63 -20.13 23.91
N ASP A 372 4.83 -19.84 22.62
CA ASP A 372 6.07 -20.16 21.90
C ASP A 372 6.25 -19.28 20.64
N VAL A 373 7.11 -18.26 20.75
CA VAL A 373 7.41 -17.34 19.63
C VAL A 373 8.17 -18.03 18.50
N GLU A 374 9.03 -19.00 18.80
CA GLU A 374 9.76 -19.76 17.78
C GLU A 374 8.79 -20.59 16.94
N HIS A 375 7.80 -21.21 17.61
CA HIS A 375 6.75 -21.93 16.91
C HIS A 375 5.93 -21.00 16.01
N LEU A 376 5.52 -19.81 16.49
CA LEU A 376 4.80 -18.83 15.68
C LEU A 376 5.60 -18.36 14.46
N ALA A 377 6.89 -18.06 14.62
CA ALA A 377 7.76 -17.59 13.55
C ALA A 377 7.99 -18.64 12.45
N ARG A 378 8.13 -19.92 12.83
CA ARG A 378 8.27 -21.03 11.88
C ARG A 378 6.96 -21.35 11.17
N ARG A 379 5.84 -21.20 11.88
CA ARG A 379 4.51 -21.58 11.42
C ARG A 379 3.88 -20.56 10.47
N PHE A 380 3.99 -19.27 10.78
CA PHE A 380 3.30 -18.20 10.04
C PHE A 380 4.30 -17.41 9.21
N ARG A 381 4.34 -17.66 7.89
CA ARG A 381 5.20 -16.92 6.95
C ARG A 381 4.55 -15.58 6.55
N MET A 382 4.45 -14.67 7.50
CA MET A 382 3.79 -13.36 7.31
C MET A 382 4.80 -12.23 7.08
N THR A 383 4.34 -11.16 6.43
CA THR A 383 5.10 -9.91 6.32
C THR A 383 5.21 -9.20 7.67
N SER A 384 6.20 -8.31 7.85
CA SER A 384 6.44 -7.63 9.14
C SER A 384 5.23 -6.84 9.68
N GLY A 385 4.47 -6.19 8.80
CA GLY A 385 3.23 -5.49 9.15
C GLY A 385 2.05 -6.43 9.38
N ASN A 386 2.03 -7.59 8.72
CA ASN A 386 1.04 -8.62 9.02
C ASN A 386 1.30 -9.26 10.38
N ILE A 387 2.55 -9.50 10.76
CA ILE A 387 2.93 -9.99 12.10
C ILE A 387 2.45 -9.00 13.18
N ARG A 388 2.74 -7.71 13.04
CA ARG A 388 2.28 -6.69 14.01
C ARG A 388 0.75 -6.64 14.13
N SER A 389 0.06 -6.65 12.99
CA SER A 389 -1.42 -6.63 12.97
C SER A 389 -2.01 -7.91 13.57
N ALA A 390 -1.46 -9.07 13.21
CA ALA A 390 -1.89 -10.37 13.71
C ALA A 390 -1.65 -10.49 15.22
N ALA A 391 -0.51 -10.02 15.73
CA ALA A 391 -0.22 -10.00 17.16
C ALA A 391 -1.23 -9.15 17.95
N ALA A 392 -1.55 -7.94 17.47
CA ALA A 392 -2.52 -7.06 18.13
C ALA A 392 -3.94 -7.65 18.14
N LEU A 393 -4.37 -8.23 17.02
CA LEU A 393 -5.67 -8.90 16.91
C LEU A 393 -5.71 -10.20 17.73
N ALA A 394 -4.65 -11.01 17.71
CA ALA A 394 -4.57 -12.25 18.47
C ALA A 394 -4.62 -11.99 19.98
N ARG A 395 -3.98 -10.92 20.45
CA ARG A 395 -4.13 -10.45 21.84
C ARG A 395 -5.58 -10.12 22.18
N SER A 396 -6.29 -9.50 21.23
CA SER A 396 -7.70 -9.14 21.43
C SER A 396 -8.59 -10.38 21.49
N TYR A 397 -8.34 -11.42 20.68
CA TYR A 397 -9.06 -12.70 20.75
C TYR A 397 -8.73 -13.48 22.03
N ALA A 398 -7.47 -13.53 22.45
CA ALA A 398 -7.10 -14.15 23.72
C ALA A 398 -7.85 -13.50 24.89
N LEU A 399 -7.93 -12.17 24.92
CA LEU A 399 -8.67 -11.44 25.96
C LEU A 399 -10.18 -11.70 25.92
N LEU A 400 -10.78 -11.86 24.74
CA LEU A 400 -12.19 -12.24 24.61
C LEU A 400 -12.50 -13.62 25.19
N ASP A 401 -11.53 -14.53 25.12
CA ASP A 401 -11.60 -15.87 25.72
C ASP A 401 -11.08 -15.90 27.17
N GLU A 402 -10.93 -14.73 27.83
CA GLU A 402 -10.43 -14.59 29.20
C GLU A 402 -9.01 -15.16 29.42
N ARG A 403 -8.20 -15.22 28.34
CA ARG A 403 -6.80 -15.68 28.35
C ARG A 403 -5.84 -14.49 28.23
N THR A 404 -4.69 -14.60 28.88
CA THR A 404 -3.58 -13.64 28.72
C THR A 404 -2.55 -14.09 27.69
N ARG A 405 -2.48 -15.41 27.41
CA ARG A 405 -1.55 -15.99 26.45
C ARG A 405 -2.20 -16.18 25.09
N ILE A 406 -1.50 -15.70 24.08
CA ILE A 406 -1.74 -15.89 22.66
C ILE A 406 -1.32 -17.30 22.28
N THR A 407 -2.27 -18.01 21.68
CA THR A 407 -2.07 -19.33 21.08
C THR A 407 -1.90 -19.19 19.56
N PRO A 408 -1.36 -20.22 18.87
CA PRO A 408 -1.35 -20.25 17.41
C PRO A 408 -2.74 -20.16 16.79
N ASP A 409 -3.79 -20.56 17.51
CA ASP A 409 -5.17 -20.46 17.01
C ASP A 409 -5.66 -19.02 16.97
N ASP A 410 -5.33 -18.22 17.99
CA ASP A 410 -5.64 -16.79 18.03
C ASP A 410 -5.00 -16.05 16.85
N VAL A 411 -3.75 -16.39 16.50
CA VAL A 411 -3.04 -15.84 15.34
C VAL A 411 -3.70 -16.28 14.03
N ARG A 412 -4.17 -17.52 13.94
CA ARG A 412 -4.91 -18.03 12.78
C ARG A 412 -6.24 -17.30 12.60
N VAL A 413 -6.99 -17.09 13.68
CA VAL A 413 -8.26 -16.32 13.66
C VAL A 413 -8.00 -14.84 13.34
N ALA A 414 -6.94 -14.25 13.90
CA ALA A 414 -6.49 -12.91 13.55
C ALA A 414 -6.15 -12.77 12.07
N GLY A 415 -5.46 -13.76 11.50
CA GLY A 415 -5.19 -13.87 10.06
C GLY A 415 -6.48 -13.75 9.25
N ARG A 416 -7.52 -14.53 9.58
CA ARG A 416 -8.83 -14.49 8.88
C ARG A 416 -9.45 -13.10 8.81
N SER A 417 -9.38 -12.32 9.89
CA SER A 417 -9.88 -10.93 9.90
C SER A 417 -9.11 -10.01 8.93
N MET A 418 -7.87 -10.37 8.59
CA MET A 418 -7.05 -9.71 7.59
C MET A 418 -7.29 -10.22 6.17
N HIS A 419 -7.95 -11.38 6.00
CA HIS A 419 -8.20 -12.02 4.71
C HIS A 419 -9.40 -11.44 3.93
N ARG A 420 -10.07 -10.39 4.42
CA ARG A 420 -11.29 -9.82 3.80
C ARG A 420 -11.16 -9.49 2.30
N GLU A 421 -9.97 -9.12 1.84
CA GLU A 421 -9.71 -8.87 0.42
C GLU A 421 -9.71 -10.16 -0.42
N LEU A 422 -9.25 -11.29 0.13
CA LEU A 422 -9.27 -12.59 -0.55
C LEU A 422 -10.69 -13.12 -0.72
N GLU A 423 -11.59 -12.83 0.22
CA GLU A 423 -12.99 -13.27 0.19
C GLU A 423 -13.80 -12.69 -0.98
N THR A 424 -13.28 -11.65 -1.64
CA THR A 424 -13.90 -11.09 -2.86
C THR A 424 -13.81 -12.02 -4.05
N LEU A 425 -12.76 -12.85 -4.13
CA LEU A 425 -12.44 -13.69 -5.29
C LEU A 425 -12.32 -15.17 -4.93
N ALA A 426 -12.07 -15.51 -3.67
CA ALA A 426 -11.90 -16.89 -3.20
C ALA A 426 -12.80 -17.20 -2.01
N THR A 427 -13.26 -18.45 -1.92
CA THR A 427 -14.10 -18.93 -0.82
C THR A 427 -13.26 -19.66 0.22
N LEU A 428 -13.35 -19.25 1.49
CA LEU A 428 -12.74 -20.00 2.60
C LEU A 428 -13.43 -21.36 2.75
N LEU A 429 -12.64 -22.43 2.70
CA LEU A 429 -13.09 -23.79 2.96
C LEU A 429 -12.66 -24.23 4.37
N PRO A 430 -13.54 -24.86 5.16
CA PRO A 430 -13.18 -25.34 6.48
C PRO A 430 -12.17 -26.50 6.38
N ALA A 431 -10.96 -26.29 6.90
CA ALA A 431 -9.96 -27.32 7.08
C ALA A 431 -10.33 -28.22 8.27
N SER A 432 -10.39 -29.53 8.07
CA SER A 432 -10.78 -30.49 9.11
C SER A 432 -10.28 -31.91 8.79
N GLY A 433 -9.91 -32.66 9.82
CA GLY A 433 -9.51 -34.08 9.72
C GLY A 433 -8.01 -34.28 9.48
N GLY A 434 -7.57 -35.54 9.54
CA GLY A 434 -6.24 -36.00 9.13
C GLY A 434 -6.31 -37.02 7.99
N TRP A 435 -5.16 -37.56 7.57
CA TRP A 435 -5.07 -38.50 6.45
C TRP A 435 -5.78 -39.84 6.72
N GLU A 436 -6.10 -40.15 7.96
CA GLU A 436 -6.96 -41.28 8.36
C GLU A 436 -8.42 -41.11 7.93
N SER A 437 -8.84 -39.89 7.60
CA SER A 437 -10.23 -39.60 7.17
C SER A 437 -10.46 -39.73 5.66
N ILE A 438 -9.43 -40.09 4.88
CA ILE A 438 -9.53 -40.34 3.44
C ILE A 438 -9.27 -41.82 3.13
N GLY A 439 -10.28 -42.50 2.56
CA GLY A 439 -10.09 -43.85 2.02
C GLY A 439 -9.48 -43.76 0.63
N ALA A 440 -8.17 -43.90 0.53
CA ALA A 440 -7.41 -43.87 -0.71
C ALA A 440 -6.29 -44.92 -0.67
N SER A 441 -5.81 -45.32 -1.85
CA SER A 441 -4.75 -46.31 -1.98
C SER A 441 -3.46 -45.87 -1.28
N GLU A 442 -2.63 -46.84 -0.88
CA GLU A 442 -1.36 -46.59 -0.20
C GLU A 442 -0.40 -45.71 -1.02
N SER A 443 -0.42 -45.86 -2.36
CA SER A 443 0.38 -45.02 -3.27
C SER A 443 -0.04 -43.55 -3.21
N THR A 444 -1.34 -43.27 -3.31
CA THR A 444 -1.89 -41.91 -3.25
C THR A 444 -1.64 -41.28 -1.87
N LEU A 445 -1.81 -42.05 -0.78
CA LEU A 445 -1.46 -41.60 0.57
C LEU A 445 0.03 -41.30 0.73
N GLY A 446 0.90 -42.10 0.11
CA GLY A 446 2.35 -41.85 0.09
C GLY A 446 2.71 -40.52 -0.57
N GLU A 447 2.12 -40.23 -1.74
CA GLU A 447 2.33 -38.96 -2.44
C GLU A 447 1.78 -37.76 -1.65
N LEU A 448 0.63 -37.90 -1.00
CA LEU A 448 0.05 -36.86 -0.14
C LEU A 448 0.95 -36.57 1.08
N ARG A 449 1.54 -37.60 1.70
CA ARG A 449 2.53 -37.44 2.79
C ARG A 449 3.83 -36.80 2.30
N ASN A 450 4.28 -37.12 1.08
CA ASN A 450 5.43 -36.47 0.47
C ASN A 450 5.15 -34.97 0.22
N LEU A 451 3.95 -34.64 -0.26
CA LEU A 451 3.52 -33.25 -0.42
C LEU A 451 3.48 -32.51 0.93
N GLU A 452 2.90 -33.11 1.97
CA GLU A 452 2.90 -32.54 3.32
C GLU A 452 4.34 -32.25 3.80
N THR A 453 5.25 -33.21 3.63
CA THR A 453 6.66 -33.06 4.01
C THR A 453 7.34 -31.92 3.23
N ARG A 454 7.08 -31.82 1.92
CA ARG A 454 7.61 -30.74 1.07
C ARG A 454 7.06 -29.36 1.48
N CYS A 455 5.80 -29.28 1.88
CA CYS A 455 5.18 -28.05 2.40
C CYS A 455 5.80 -27.62 3.74
N ARG A 456 5.93 -28.54 4.70
CA ARG A 456 6.52 -28.25 6.02
C ARG A 456 7.97 -27.78 5.95
N ASN A 457 8.74 -28.31 4.98
CA ASN A 457 10.16 -28.01 4.83
C ASN A 457 10.45 -26.99 3.71
N ARG A 458 9.45 -26.27 3.20
CA ARG A 458 9.61 -25.43 2.00
C ARG A 458 10.64 -24.29 2.12
N GLU A 459 10.86 -23.76 3.32
CA GLU A 459 11.91 -22.76 3.57
C GLU A 459 13.28 -23.41 3.81
N ALA A 460 13.34 -24.39 4.72
CA ALA A 460 14.58 -25.06 5.11
C ALA A 460 15.24 -25.86 3.97
N LEU A 461 14.46 -26.35 3.01
CA LEU A 461 14.96 -27.15 1.88
C LEU A 461 16.07 -26.43 1.12
N ARG A 462 15.99 -25.11 1.00
CA ARG A 462 16.99 -24.30 0.28
C ARG A 462 18.40 -24.40 0.89
N GLU A 463 18.49 -24.58 2.21
CA GLU A 463 19.75 -24.72 2.95
C GLU A 463 20.34 -26.13 2.84
N HIS A 464 19.51 -27.12 2.52
CA HIS A 464 19.87 -28.54 2.50
C HIS A 464 20.14 -29.08 1.09
N VAL A 465 20.13 -28.22 0.06
CA VAL A 465 20.42 -28.59 -1.33
C VAL A 465 21.67 -27.90 -1.87
N GLY A 466 22.24 -28.43 -2.96
CA GLY A 466 23.39 -27.82 -3.62
C GLY A 466 23.11 -26.40 -4.12
N ARG A 467 24.15 -25.54 -4.14
CA ARG A 467 24.05 -24.11 -4.48
C ARG A 467 23.32 -23.80 -5.79
N ALA A 468 23.47 -24.64 -6.80
CA ALA A 468 22.78 -24.46 -8.09
C ALA A 468 21.25 -24.59 -7.94
N LEU A 469 20.81 -25.63 -7.21
CA LEU A 469 19.39 -25.86 -6.94
C LEU A 469 18.84 -24.82 -5.95
N ALA A 470 19.61 -24.46 -4.92
CA ALA A 470 19.23 -23.43 -3.95
C ALA A 470 18.95 -22.04 -4.57
N ARG A 471 19.51 -21.75 -5.76
CA ARG A 471 19.24 -20.50 -6.50
C ARG A 471 17.97 -20.57 -7.36
N GLN A 472 17.52 -21.78 -7.71
CA GLN A 472 16.35 -22.02 -8.55
C GLN A 472 15.10 -22.33 -7.72
N LEU A 473 15.26 -22.85 -6.51
CA LEU A 473 14.16 -23.11 -5.60
C LEU A 473 13.57 -21.80 -5.07
N ASN A 474 12.27 -21.62 -5.29
CA ASN A 474 11.45 -20.70 -4.51
C ASN A 474 10.85 -21.45 -3.31
N CYS A 475 10.26 -20.70 -2.37
CA CYS A 475 9.56 -21.28 -1.22
C CYS A 475 8.16 -21.82 -1.59
N GLY A 476 7.76 -21.72 -2.85
CA GLY A 476 6.48 -22.21 -3.35
C GLY A 476 6.41 -23.73 -3.35
N VAL A 477 5.20 -24.25 -3.14
CA VAL A 477 4.89 -25.67 -3.33
C VAL A 477 3.64 -25.78 -4.17
N ARG A 478 3.75 -26.49 -5.30
CA ARG A 478 2.68 -26.61 -6.29
C ARG A 478 2.35 -28.08 -6.46
N ALA A 479 1.10 -28.43 -6.20
CA ALA A 479 0.60 -29.79 -6.34
C ALA A 479 -0.53 -29.86 -7.37
N LEU A 480 -0.54 -30.94 -8.15
CA LEU A 480 -1.65 -31.27 -9.05
C LEU A 480 -2.36 -32.52 -8.56
N PHE A 481 -3.65 -32.41 -8.29
CA PHE A 481 -4.53 -33.52 -7.93
C PHE A 481 -5.36 -33.89 -9.16
N ALA A 482 -5.06 -35.05 -9.75
CA ALA A 482 -5.66 -35.50 -10.99
C ALA A 482 -6.47 -36.77 -10.78
N GLY A 483 -7.70 -36.83 -11.30
CA GLY A 483 -8.51 -38.04 -11.23
C GLY A 483 -10.00 -37.80 -11.44
N PRO A 484 -10.83 -38.85 -11.54
CA PRO A 484 -12.28 -38.71 -11.76
C PRO A 484 -12.98 -37.83 -10.71
N SER A 485 -14.15 -37.29 -11.04
CA SER A 485 -14.96 -36.55 -10.07
C SER A 485 -15.40 -37.46 -8.91
N GLY A 486 -15.48 -36.92 -7.69
CA GLY A 486 -15.92 -37.68 -6.52
C GLY A 486 -14.87 -38.59 -5.85
N THR A 487 -13.60 -38.56 -6.28
CA THR A 487 -12.49 -39.37 -5.71
C THR A 487 -11.79 -38.73 -4.51
N GLY A 488 -12.26 -37.58 -4.02
CA GLY A 488 -11.75 -36.97 -2.77
C GLY A 488 -10.67 -35.89 -2.95
N LYS A 489 -10.38 -35.40 -4.17
CA LYS A 489 -9.39 -34.33 -4.43
C LYS A 489 -9.54 -33.09 -3.53
N THR A 490 -10.74 -32.49 -3.49
CA THR A 490 -11.04 -31.33 -2.65
C THR A 490 -10.96 -31.66 -1.16
N MET A 491 -11.29 -32.90 -0.77
CA MET A 491 -11.16 -33.36 0.61
C MET A 491 -9.69 -33.51 1.02
N ALA A 492 -8.84 -34.06 0.15
CA ALA A 492 -7.40 -34.13 0.36
C ALA A 492 -6.78 -32.74 0.54
N ALA A 493 -7.23 -31.74 -0.22
CA ALA A 493 -6.79 -30.35 -0.03
C ALA A 493 -7.20 -29.78 1.34
N ARG A 494 -8.42 -30.09 1.82
CA ARG A 494 -8.89 -29.70 3.16
C ARG A 494 -8.10 -30.37 4.29
N ILE A 495 -7.74 -31.64 4.12
CA ILE A 495 -6.90 -32.39 5.06
C ILE A 495 -5.46 -31.84 5.03
N LEU A 496 -4.90 -31.54 3.85
CA LEU A 496 -3.59 -30.91 3.73
C LEU A 496 -3.55 -29.57 4.47
N ALA A 497 -4.55 -28.72 4.27
CA ALA A 497 -4.66 -27.45 4.98
C ALA A 497 -4.80 -27.66 6.50
N SER A 498 -5.56 -28.67 6.94
CA SER A 498 -5.74 -29.03 8.35
C SER A 498 -4.43 -29.50 9.00
N THR A 499 -3.68 -30.37 8.33
CA THR A 499 -2.40 -30.92 8.82
C THR A 499 -1.30 -29.87 8.84
N LEU A 500 -1.25 -29.00 7.83
CA LEU A 500 -0.39 -27.80 7.83
C LEU A 500 -0.90 -26.71 8.78
N GLN A 501 -2.15 -26.86 9.24
CA GLN A 501 -2.91 -25.93 10.06
C GLN A 501 -2.93 -24.52 9.46
N MET A 502 -3.12 -24.44 8.14
CA MET A 502 -3.27 -23.22 7.33
C MET A 502 -4.73 -23.09 6.88
N ASP A 503 -5.16 -21.88 6.54
CA ASP A 503 -6.48 -21.70 5.93
C ASP A 503 -6.46 -22.12 4.44
N LEU A 504 -7.58 -22.68 3.96
CA LEU A 504 -7.76 -23.11 2.58
C LEU A 504 -8.70 -22.17 1.84
N TYR A 505 -8.23 -21.51 0.80
CA TYR A 505 -9.04 -20.67 -0.07
C TYR A 505 -9.25 -21.34 -1.42
N ARG A 506 -10.51 -21.53 -1.80
CA ARG A 506 -10.87 -22.05 -3.13
C ARG A 506 -11.11 -20.89 -4.09
N LEU A 507 -10.34 -20.85 -5.16
CA LEU A 507 -10.54 -19.97 -6.31
C LEU A 507 -11.29 -20.74 -7.40
N ASP A 508 -12.42 -20.18 -7.84
CA ASP A 508 -13.15 -20.64 -9.01
C ASP A 508 -12.67 -19.83 -10.23
N LEU A 509 -11.82 -20.45 -11.04
CA LEU A 509 -11.21 -19.82 -12.20
C LEU A 509 -12.23 -19.46 -13.28
N ALA A 510 -13.29 -20.26 -13.45
CA ALA A 510 -14.34 -20.00 -14.42
C ALA A 510 -15.13 -18.72 -14.06
N SER A 511 -15.31 -18.45 -12.76
CA SER A 511 -15.95 -17.22 -12.27
C SER A 511 -15.07 -15.97 -12.46
N VAL A 512 -13.75 -16.12 -12.35
CA VAL A 512 -12.79 -15.01 -12.46
C VAL A 512 -12.55 -14.60 -13.92
N VAL A 513 -12.37 -15.56 -14.82
CA VAL A 513 -12.11 -15.29 -16.25
C VAL A 513 -13.31 -14.62 -16.93
N ASN A 514 -14.54 -15.02 -16.59
CA ASN A 514 -15.75 -14.51 -17.26
C ASN A 514 -16.16 -13.08 -16.85
N LYS A 515 -15.77 -12.61 -15.66
CA LYS A 515 -16.25 -11.32 -15.13
C LYS A 515 -15.39 -10.11 -15.52
N TYR A 516 -14.16 -10.31 -15.97
CA TYR A 516 -13.15 -9.23 -15.97
C TYR A 516 -12.27 -9.18 -17.23
N ILE A 517 -12.84 -9.32 -18.43
CA ILE A 517 -12.10 -9.12 -19.69
C ILE A 517 -11.50 -7.69 -19.69
N GLY A 518 -10.21 -7.57 -19.38
CA GLY A 518 -9.46 -6.31 -19.24
C GLY A 518 -8.96 -5.95 -17.83
N GLU A 519 -9.47 -6.61 -16.76
CA GLU A 519 -9.09 -6.39 -15.35
C GLU A 519 -8.64 -7.69 -14.62
N THR A 520 -8.66 -8.84 -15.31
CA THR A 520 -8.33 -10.19 -14.81
C THR A 520 -6.91 -10.31 -14.25
N GLU A 521 -5.89 -9.88 -15.00
CA GLU A 521 -4.48 -10.12 -14.63
C GLU A 521 -4.08 -9.38 -13.35
N LYS A 522 -4.49 -8.12 -13.20
CA LYS A 522 -4.21 -7.32 -12.00
C LYS A 522 -4.91 -7.89 -10.77
N SER A 523 -6.18 -8.27 -10.92
CA SER A 523 -6.96 -8.85 -9.83
C SER A 523 -6.41 -10.21 -9.39
N LEU A 524 -6.00 -11.04 -10.36
CA LEU A 524 -5.32 -12.31 -10.08
C LEU A 524 -3.96 -12.10 -9.42
N ASP A 525 -3.11 -11.20 -9.92
CA ASP A 525 -1.81 -10.91 -9.32
C ASP A 525 -1.94 -10.41 -7.88
N GLN A 526 -2.93 -9.55 -7.62
CA GLN A 526 -3.27 -9.10 -6.28
C GLN A 526 -3.69 -10.29 -5.40
N LEU A 527 -4.55 -11.18 -5.89
CA LEU A 527 -4.97 -12.38 -5.15
C LEU A 527 -3.80 -13.28 -4.79
N PHE A 528 -2.94 -13.64 -5.76
CA PHE A 528 -1.76 -14.46 -5.50
C PHE A 528 -0.81 -13.76 -4.52
N SER A 529 -0.58 -12.45 -4.69
CA SER A 529 0.26 -11.67 -3.77
C SER A 529 -0.31 -11.64 -2.36
N ARG A 530 -1.64 -11.49 -2.20
CA ARG A 530 -2.31 -11.56 -0.89
C ARG A 530 -2.20 -12.94 -0.27
N ALA A 531 -2.37 -14.00 -1.06
CA ALA A 531 -2.22 -15.37 -0.58
C ALA A 531 -0.78 -15.67 -0.10
N GLU A 532 0.24 -15.10 -0.76
CA GLU A 532 1.64 -15.16 -0.29
C GLU A 532 1.87 -14.35 0.99
N GLU A 533 1.28 -13.16 1.11
CA GLU A 533 1.44 -12.27 2.27
C GLU A 533 0.82 -12.81 3.56
N LEU A 534 -0.24 -13.60 3.42
CA LEU A 534 -1.06 -14.16 4.50
C LEU A 534 -0.75 -15.63 4.79
N ASP A 535 0.06 -16.27 3.94
CA ASP A 535 0.49 -17.66 4.06
C ASP A 535 -0.68 -18.66 4.14
N VAL A 536 -1.49 -18.71 3.09
CA VAL A 536 -2.65 -19.61 2.97
C VAL A 536 -2.43 -20.69 1.90
N VAL A 537 -3.21 -21.77 1.97
CA VAL A 537 -3.28 -22.77 0.89
C VAL A 537 -4.30 -22.28 -0.14
N LEU A 538 -3.87 -22.12 -1.39
CA LEU A 538 -4.74 -21.74 -2.50
C LEU A 538 -5.13 -22.99 -3.30
N LEU A 539 -6.42 -23.27 -3.37
CA LEU A 539 -7.02 -24.33 -4.17
C LEU A 539 -7.59 -23.76 -5.46
N LEU A 540 -6.99 -24.12 -6.59
CA LEU A 540 -7.56 -23.89 -7.92
C LEU A 540 -8.40 -25.11 -8.29
N ASP A 541 -9.72 -24.98 -8.17
CA ASP A 541 -10.64 -26.05 -8.55
C ASP A 541 -10.89 -26.00 -10.07
N GLU A 542 -11.09 -27.17 -10.70
CA GLU A 542 -11.39 -27.27 -12.15
C GLU A 542 -10.33 -26.62 -13.06
N GLY A 543 -9.05 -26.89 -12.76
CA GLY A 543 -7.91 -26.40 -13.53
C GLY A 543 -7.88 -26.87 -14.99
N ASP A 544 -8.72 -27.81 -15.40
CA ASP A 544 -8.90 -28.18 -16.82
C ASP A 544 -9.44 -27.02 -17.66
N ALA A 545 -10.14 -26.05 -17.07
CA ALA A 545 -10.52 -24.80 -17.76
C ALA A 545 -9.29 -24.00 -18.22
N LEU A 546 -8.17 -24.08 -17.49
CA LEU A 546 -6.89 -23.45 -17.85
C LEU A 546 -6.07 -24.26 -18.86
N LEU A 547 -6.39 -25.54 -19.02
CA LEU A 547 -5.54 -26.54 -19.65
C LEU A 547 -6.17 -27.21 -20.87
N THR A 548 -7.41 -26.85 -21.21
CA THR A 548 -8.07 -27.37 -22.41
C THR A 548 -7.28 -26.91 -23.63
N SER A 549 -6.68 -27.88 -24.31
CA SER A 549 -5.75 -27.75 -25.43
C SER A 549 -6.07 -26.57 -26.33
N ARG A 550 -5.10 -25.65 -26.45
CA ARG A 550 -4.99 -24.58 -27.46
C ARG A 550 -5.98 -24.80 -28.60
N THR A 551 -7.13 -24.14 -28.57
CA THR A 551 -8.03 -24.15 -29.72
C THR A 551 -7.25 -23.58 -30.90
N ALA A 552 -7.25 -24.31 -32.03
CA ALA A 552 -6.64 -23.80 -33.26
C ALA A 552 -7.27 -22.43 -33.55
N VAL A 553 -6.42 -21.40 -33.59
CA VAL A 553 -6.84 -19.98 -33.64
C VAL A 553 -7.77 -19.77 -34.84
N GLN A 554 -9.07 -19.58 -34.58
CA GLN A 554 -10.04 -19.17 -35.59
C GLN A 554 -10.60 -17.76 -35.35
N SER A 555 -10.52 -17.24 -34.12
CA SER A 555 -11.02 -15.90 -33.76
C SER A 555 -10.01 -15.05 -32.97
N SER A 556 -10.27 -13.73 -32.90
CA SER A 556 -9.52 -12.79 -32.05
C SER A 556 -9.68 -13.11 -30.56
N ASN A 557 -10.84 -13.63 -30.14
CA ASN A 557 -11.12 -13.98 -28.73
C ASN A 557 -10.26 -15.16 -28.24
N ASP A 558 -9.99 -16.15 -29.11
CA ASP A 558 -9.10 -17.27 -28.78
C ASP A 558 -7.66 -16.81 -28.51
N ARG A 559 -7.24 -15.71 -29.14
CA ARG A 559 -5.90 -15.14 -28.98
C ARG A 559 -5.73 -14.47 -27.61
N TYR A 560 -6.77 -13.83 -27.09
CA TYR A 560 -6.78 -13.23 -25.75
C TYR A 560 -6.80 -14.29 -24.64
N ALA A 561 -7.61 -15.34 -24.76
CA ALA A 561 -7.66 -16.43 -23.80
C ALA A 561 -6.31 -17.17 -23.64
N ASN A 562 -5.56 -17.32 -24.75
CA ASN A 562 -4.22 -17.91 -24.73
C ASN A 562 -3.17 -17.02 -24.03
N LEU A 563 -3.32 -15.69 -24.08
CA LEU A 563 -2.42 -14.74 -23.43
C LEU A 563 -2.61 -14.75 -21.91
N GLU A 564 -3.86 -14.72 -21.45
CA GLU A 564 -4.22 -14.81 -20.03
C GLU A 564 -3.75 -16.14 -19.41
N THR A 565 -3.85 -17.23 -20.17
CA THR A 565 -3.36 -18.55 -19.73
C THR A 565 -1.84 -18.54 -19.51
N ASN A 566 -1.06 -17.91 -20.40
CA ASN A 566 0.40 -17.82 -20.24
C ASN A 566 0.79 -16.97 -19.03
N PHE A 567 0.11 -15.85 -18.79
CA PHE A 567 0.30 -15.03 -17.60
C PHE A 567 0.08 -15.87 -16.33
N LEU A 568 -1.06 -16.57 -16.26
CA LEU A 568 -1.39 -17.38 -15.10
C LEU A 568 -0.34 -18.46 -14.86
N LEU A 569 0.09 -19.18 -15.91
CA LEU A 569 1.16 -20.18 -15.80
C LEU A 569 2.46 -19.60 -15.23
N GLN A 570 2.88 -18.42 -15.68
CA GLN A 570 4.05 -17.73 -15.13
C GLN A 570 3.84 -17.31 -13.66
N ARG A 571 2.62 -16.89 -13.31
CA ARG A 571 2.28 -16.53 -11.93
C ARG A 571 2.26 -17.73 -10.99
N LEU A 572 1.79 -18.89 -11.45
CA LEU A 572 1.84 -20.15 -10.70
C LEU A 572 3.28 -20.60 -10.46
N GLU A 573 4.19 -20.38 -11.41
CA GLU A 573 5.61 -20.71 -11.26
C GLU A 573 6.33 -19.83 -10.23
N SER A 574 5.99 -18.55 -10.20
CA SER A 574 6.59 -17.58 -9.29
C SER A 574 5.90 -17.51 -7.92
N PHE A 575 4.79 -18.23 -7.74
CA PHE A 575 4.03 -18.25 -6.49
C PHE A 575 4.85 -18.86 -5.34
N GLU A 576 4.99 -18.11 -4.25
CA GLU A 576 5.79 -18.54 -3.08
C GLU A 576 4.95 -19.17 -1.95
N GLY A 577 3.65 -19.42 -2.17
CA GLY A 577 2.75 -20.08 -1.23
C GLY A 577 2.54 -21.56 -1.52
N VAL A 578 1.53 -22.16 -0.89
CA VAL A 578 1.08 -23.54 -1.18
C VAL A 578 -0.09 -23.48 -2.16
N LEU A 579 0.11 -24.06 -3.34
CA LEU A 579 -0.87 -24.10 -4.42
C LEU A 579 -1.28 -25.56 -4.66
N VAL A 580 -2.59 -25.81 -4.67
CA VAL A 580 -3.17 -27.09 -5.06
C VAL A 580 -4.07 -26.85 -6.27
N VAL A 581 -3.81 -27.53 -7.37
CA VAL A 581 -4.66 -27.50 -8.57
C VAL A 581 -5.38 -28.82 -8.67
N THR A 582 -6.71 -28.81 -8.82
CA THR A 582 -7.48 -30.03 -9.08
C THR A 582 -7.87 -30.12 -10.55
N THR A 583 -7.93 -31.34 -11.08
CA THR A 583 -8.50 -31.60 -12.40
C THR A 583 -9.32 -32.88 -12.41
N ASN A 584 -10.36 -32.89 -13.23
CA ASN A 584 -11.11 -34.11 -13.55
C ASN A 584 -10.58 -34.81 -14.81
N ALA A 585 -9.72 -34.15 -15.59
CA ALA A 585 -9.32 -34.58 -16.93
C ALA A 585 -7.79 -34.77 -17.02
N ALA A 586 -7.25 -35.72 -16.26
CA ALA A 586 -5.81 -36.04 -16.23
C ALA A 586 -5.20 -36.17 -17.65
N ASN A 587 -5.93 -36.82 -18.56
CA ASN A 587 -5.49 -37.08 -19.94
C ASN A 587 -5.49 -35.84 -20.86
N ARG A 588 -6.11 -34.73 -20.43
CA ARG A 588 -6.17 -33.48 -21.21
C ARG A 588 -5.14 -32.45 -20.77
N ILE A 589 -4.45 -32.68 -19.65
CA ILE A 589 -3.41 -31.78 -19.16
C ILE A 589 -2.15 -31.94 -20.01
N ASP A 590 -1.58 -30.82 -20.46
CA ASP A 590 -0.28 -30.81 -21.14
C ASP A 590 0.84 -31.30 -20.20
N SER A 591 1.67 -32.21 -20.70
CA SER A 591 2.91 -32.65 -20.06
C SER A 591 3.82 -31.49 -19.60
N ALA A 592 3.81 -30.35 -20.30
CA ALA A 592 4.58 -29.18 -19.90
C ALA A 592 4.08 -28.56 -18.58
N PHE A 593 2.78 -28.65 -18.29
CA PHE A 593 2.20 -28.17 -17.03
C PHE A 593 2.52 -29.12 -15.87
N GLN A 594 2.39 -30.43 -16.09
CA GLN A 594 2.74 -31.44 -15.07
C GLN A 594 4.19 -31.30 -14.60
N ARG A 595 5.13 -31.04 -15.53
CA ARG A 595 6.56 -30.82 -15.20
C ARG A 595 6.83 -29.58 -14.32
N ARG A 596 5.88 -28.64 -14.24
CA ARG A 596 6.00 -27.44 -13.40
C ARG A 596 5.48 -27.66 -11.98
N MET A 597 4.83 -28.79 -11.72
CA MET A 597 4.32 -29.16 -10.41
C MET A 597 5.41 -29.88 -9.61
N ASP A 598 5.52 -29.56 -8.33
CA ASP A 598 6.47 -30.19 -7.43
C ASP A 598 6.01 -31.61 -7.06
N VAL A 599 4.69 -31.82 -6.96
CA VAL A 599 4.08 -33.13 -6.70
C VAL A 599 2.83 -33.29 -7.58
N VAL A 600 2.71 -34.45 -8.23
CA VAL A 600 1.47 -34.87 -8.92
C VAL A 600 0.89 -36.03 -8.11
N VAL A 601 -0.39 -35.94 -7.79
CA VAL A 601 -1.11 -36.97 -7.04
C VAL A 601 -2.25 -37.50 -7.89
N ASP A 602 -2.18 -38.79 -8.22
CA ASP A 602 -3.19 -39.46 -9.03
C ASP A 602 -4.25 -40.14 -8.15
N PHE A 603 -5.48 -39.66 -8.28
CA PHE A 603 -6.67 -40.17 -7.63
C PHE A 603 -7.38 -41.16 -8.54
N HIS A 604 -7.31 -42.43 -8.17
CA HIS A 604 -7.96 -43.52 -8.90
C HIS A 604 -9.35 -43.80 -8.33
N MET A 605 -10.12 -44.63 -9.05
CA MET A 605 -11.34 -45.20 -8.48
C MET A 605 -10.95 -46.09 -7.28
N PRO A 606 -11.62 -45.96 -6.13
CA PRO A 606 -11.27 -46.71 -4.93
C PRO A 606 -11.46 -48.21 -5.18
N ASP A 607 -10.53 -49.03 -4.73
CA ASP A 607 -10.64 -50.48 -4.80
C ASP A 607 -11.67 -51.03 -3.77
N PRO A 608 -11.98 -52.34 -3.75
CA PRO A 608 -12.90 -52.89 -2.75
C PRO A 608 -12.52 -52.60 -1.30
N HIS A 609 -11.24 -52.56 -0.96
CA HIS A 609 -10.74 -52.29 0.38
C HIS A 609 -10.89 -50.81 0.75
N ASP A 610 -10.56 -49.92 -0.19
CA ASP A 610 -10.77 -48.48 -0.06
C ASP A 610 -12.26 -48.17 0.11
N ARG A 611 -13.13 -48.76 -0.72
CA ARG A 611 -14.58 -48.58 -0.62
C ARG A 611 -15.12 -49.05 0.72
N TRP A 612 -14.68 -50.20 1.21
CA TRP A 612 -15.01 -50.66 2.56
C TRP A 612 -14.64 -49.61 3.62
N THR A 613 -13.43 -49.07 3.54
CA THR A 613 -12.96 -48.02 4.46
C THR A 613 -13.82 -46.76 4.35
N ILE A 614 -14.17 -46.31 3.15
CA ILE A 614 -15.04 -45.15 2.92
C ILE A 614 -16.43 -45.37 3.51
N TRP A 615 -17.00 -46.58 3.37
CA TRP A 615 -18.28 -46.93 3.99
C TRP A 615 -18.22 -46.80 5.52
N GLN A 616 -17.18 -47.37 6.14
CA GLN A 616 -16.97 -47.29 7.60
C GLN A 616 -16.79 -45.85 8.08
N LEU A 617 -16.13 -44.99 7.30
CA LEU A 617 -15.92 -43.58 7.64
C LEU A 617 -17.21 -42.74 7.55
N HIS A 618 -18.15 -43.10 6.68
CA HIS A 618 -19.37 -42.31 6.45
C HIS A 618 -20.57 -42.80 7.24
N LEU A 619 -20.66 -44.09 7.54
CA LEU A 619 -21.75 -44.63 8.33
C LEU A 619 -21.69 -44.12 9.79
N PRO A 620 -22.85 -43.91 10.45
CA PRO A 620 -22.88 -43.58 11.87
C PRO A 620 -22.21 -44.66 12.72
N LEU A 621 -21.55 -44.30 13.82
CA LEU A 621 -20.93 -45.26 14.76
C LEU A 621 -21.92 -46.33 15.24
N GLU A 622 -23.19 -45.97 15.41
CA GLU A 622 -24.27 -46.89 15.75
C GLU A 622 -25.19 -47.08 14.54
N HIS A 623 -25.09 -48.23 13.88
CA HIS A 623 -25.93 -48.60 12.74
C HIS A 623 -26.31 -50.09 12.80
N ASP A 624 -27.44 -50.44 12.20
CA ASP A 624 -27.94 -51.82 12.07
C ASP A 624 -27.69 -52.37 10.64
N VAL A 625 -26.65 -51.87 9.95
CA VAL A 625 -26.22 -52.37 8.65
C VAL A 625 -25.45 -53.68 8.82
N GLU A 626 -25.88 -54.71 8.10
CA GLU A 626 -25.24 -56.01 8.11
C GLU A 626 -23.83 -55.94 7.51
N HIS A 627 -22.83 -56.39 8.28
CA HIS A 627 -21.43 -56.35 7.85
C HIS A 627 -21.18 -57.15 6.57
N ALA A 628 -21.78 -58.33 6.45
CA ALA A 628 -21.65 -59.19 5.26
C ALA A 628 -22.21 -58.51 4.01
N TRP A 629 -23.35 -57.82 4.13
CA TRP A 629 -23.93 -57.06 3.03
C TRP A 629 -23.04 -55.88 2.62
N LEU A 630 -22.49 -55.16 3.60
CA LEU A 630 -21.61 -54.02 3.33
C LEU A 630 -20.30 -54.45 2.66
N GLN A 631 -19.76 -55.63 3.00
CA GLN A 631 -18.61 -56.23 2.31
C GLN A 631 -18.97 -56.57 0.85
N ASP A 632 -20.14 -57.17 0.61
CA ASP A 632 -20.61 -57.48 -0.75
C ASP A 632 -20.80 -56.21 -1.58
N ALA A 633 -21.33 -55.14 -0.98
CA ALA A 633 -21.45 -53.83 -1.60
C ALA A 633 -20.08 -53.22 -1.94
N ALA A 634 -19.12 -53.29 -1.02
CA ALA A 634 -17.76 -52.80 -1.27
C ALA A 634 -17.08 -53.55 -2.42
N VAL A 635 -17.30 -54.86 -2.56
CA VAL A 635 -16.72 -55.65 -3.66
C VAL A 635 -17.41 -55.39 -4.99
N ARG A 636 -18.75 -55.47 -5.03
CA ARG A 636 -19.52 -55.51 -6.28
C ARG A 636 -19.89 -54.14 -6.83
N CYS A 637 -19.97 -53.11 -5.98
CA CYS A 637 -20.39 -51.78 -6.41
C CYS A 637 -19.19 -50.87 -6.71
N GLU A 638 -18.93 -50.64 -8.00
CA GLU A 638 -17.94 -49.66 -8.46
C GLU A 638 -18.43 -48.23 -8.26
N LEU A 639 -18.11 -47.65 -7.10
CA LEU A 639 -18.52 -46.30 -6.73
C LEU A 639 -17.33 -45.44 -6.32
N THR A 640 -17.44 -44.15 -6.61
CA THR A 640 -16.56 -43.11 -6.06
C THR A 640 -16.88 -42.84 -4.60
N GLY A 641 -15.93 -42.27 -3.85
CA GLY A 641 -16.18 -41.86 -2.46
C GLY A 641 -17.33 -40.85 -2.33
N GLY A 642 -17.48 -39.94 -3.30
CA GLY A 642 -18.60 -39.00 -3.37
C GLY A 642 -19.96 -39.69 -3.53
N GLN A 643 -20.04 -40.74 -4.35
CA GLN A 643 -21.27 -41.54 -4.48
C GLN A 643 -21.58 -42.33 -3.21
N ILE A 644 -20.56 -42.93 -2.56
CA ILE A 644 -20.74 -43.62 -1.27
C ILE A 644 -21.27 -42.65 -0.22
N ARG A 645 -20.67 -41.46 -0.09
CA ARG A 645 -21.13 -40.40 0.81
C ARG A 645 -22.60 -40.03 0.55
N ASN A 646 -22.98 -39.84 -0.72
CA ASN A 646 -24.36 -39.49 -1.08
C ASN A 646 -25.35 -40.62 -0.76
N ALA A 647 -24.95 -41.88 -0.95
CA ALA A 647 -25.74 -43.05 -0.61
C ALA A 647 -25.97 -43.12 0.92
N VAL A 648 -24.92 -42.95 1.73
CA VAL A 648 -25.02 -42.92 3.19
C VAL A 648 -25.85 -41.72 3.68
N LEU A 649 -25.68 -40.55 3.08
CA LEU A 649 -26.46 -39.35 3.44
C LEU A 649 -27.95 -39.59 3.22
N HIS A 650 -28.31 -40.17 2.08
CA HIS A 650 -29.70 -40.54 1.79
C HIS A 650 -30.22 -41.61 2.76
N ALA A 651 -29.43 -42.64 3.03
CA ALA A 651 -29.78 -43.69 3.98
C ALA A 651 -30.02 -43.13 5.40
N SER A 652 -29.17 -42.21 5.83
CA SER A 652 -29.27 -41.53 7.13
C SER A 652 -30.52 -40.65 7.20
N LEU A 653 -30.87 -39.97 6.12
CA LEU A 653 -32.10 -39.17 6.05
C LEU A 653 -33.36 -40.04 6.17
N LEU A 654 -33.41 -41.19 5.49
CA LEU A 654 -34.54 -42.13 5.58
C LEU A 654 -34.70 -42.69 7.00
N ALA A 655 -33.59 -43.08 7.62
CA ALA A 655 -33.60 -43.61 8.98
C ALA A 655 -34.02 -42.53 10.00
N LEU A 656 -33.58 -41.28 9.80
CA LEU A 656 -33.92 -40.15 10.65
C LEU A 656 -35.43 -39.82 10.59
N ASP A 657 -36.04 -39.83 9.41
CA ASP A 657 -37.47 -39.58 9.21
C ASP A 657 -38.33 -40.61 9.95
N ASP A 658 -37.87 -41.87 9.95
CA ASP A 658 -38.50 -42.99 10.65
C ASP A 658 -38.12 -43.08 12.15
N GLY A 659 -37.26 -42.19 12.66
CA GLY A 659 -36.81 -42.19 14.07
C GLY A 659 -36.02 -43.43 14.49
N ARG A 660 -35.30 -44.08 13.58
CA ARG A 660 -34.58 -45.35 13.79
C ARG A 660 -33.11 -45.25 13.37
N ARG A 661 -32.33 -46.28 13.72
CA ARG A 661 -30.95 -46.43 13.24
C ARG A 661 -30.92 -46.77 11.76
N VAL A 662 -29.80 -46.43 11.10
CA VAL A 662 -29.55 -46.76 9.70
C VAL A 662 -29.44 -48.27 9.55
N ALA A 663 -30.29 -48.87 8.74
CA ALA A 663 -30.31 -50.30 8.47
C ALA A 663 -29.92 -50.60 7.02
N THR A 664 -29.64 -51.87 6.72
CA THR A 664 -29.23 -52.35 5.39
C THR A 664 -30.18 -51.87 4.27
N ARG A 665 -31.50 -51.86 4.52
CA ARG A 665 -32.51 -51.40 3.56
C ARG A 665 -32.33 -49.95 3.12
N ASP A 666 -31.89 -49.08 4.02
CA ASP A 666 -31.72 -47.65 3.73
C ASP A 666 -30.48 -47.42 2.86
N VAL A 667 -29.40 -48.12 3.19
CA VAL A 667 -28.15 -48.08 2.43
C VAL A 667 -28.37 -48.67 1.04
N ALA A 668 -29.11 -49.77 0.92
CA ALA A 668 -29.51 -50.34 -0.37
C ALA A 668 -30.36 -49.34 -1.20
N SER A 669 -31.30 -48.63 -0.57
CA SER A 669 -32.08 -47.60 -1.26
C SER A 669 -31.21 -46.41 -1.71
N GLY A 670 -30.28 -45.96 -0.89
CA GLY A 670 -29.33 -44.89 -1.22
C GLY A 670 -28.41 -45.31 -2.38
N LEU A 671 -27.91 -46.53 -2.34
CA LEU A 671 -27.09 -47.13 -3.38
C LEU A 671 -27.80 -47.17 -4.73
N GLN A 672 -29.04 -47.69 -4.76
CA GLN A 672 -29.85 -47.73 -5.98
C GLN A 672 -30.15 -46.35 -6.54
N ARG A 673 -30.28 -45.33 -5.68
CA ARG A 673 -30.48 -43.95 -6.12
C ARG A 673 -29.24 -43.42 -6.84
N GLU A 674 -28.05 -43.69 -6.35
CA GLU A 674 -26.81 -43.26 -7.01
C GLU A 674 -26.58 -43.98 -8.35
N TYR A 675 -26.85 -45.28 -8.43
CA TYR A 675 -26.81 -46.03 -9.70
C TYR A 675 -27.84 -45.51 -10.72
N ARG A 676 -29.06 -45.19 -10.28
CA ARG A 676 -30.08 -44.56 -11.13
C ARG A 676 -29.63 -43.19 -11.66
N LYS A 677 -29.00 -42.37 -10.83
CA LYS A 677 -28.47 -41.05 -11.26
C LYS A 677 -27.35 -41.17 -12.30
N SER A 678 -26.49 -42.19 -12.17
CA SER A 678 -25.42 -42.44 -13.14
C SER A 678 -25.89 -43.22 -14.38
N GLY A 679 -27.17 -43.60 -14.45
CA GLY A 679 -27.72 -44.39 -15.56
C GLY A 679 -27.24 -45.85 -15.59
N ALA A 680 -26.68 -46.35 -14.49
CA ALA A 680 -26.13 -47.71 -14.38
C ALA A 680 -27.07 -48.64 -13.59
N VAL A 681 -26.91 -49.96 -13.78
CA VAL A 681 -27.70 -50.97 -13.06
C VAL A 681 -26.97 -51.36 -11.77
N CYS A 682 -27.68 -51.29 -10.64
CA CYS A 682 -27.14 -51.70 -9.35
C CYS A 682 -26.90 -53.23 -9.34
N PRO A 683 -25.70 -53.71 -9.00
CA PRO A 683 -25.40 -55.14 -8.99
C PRO A 683 -26.02 -55.88 -7.80
N LEU A 684 -26.41 -55.16 -6.73
CA LEU A 684 -27.04 -55.73 -5.55
C LEU A 684 -28.58 -55.77 -5.68
N PRO A 685 -29.25 -56.80 -5.11
CA PRO A 685 -30.71 -56.86 -5.06
C PRO A 685 -31.28 -55.72 -4.19
N PRO A 686 -32.54 -55.30 -4.42
CA PRO A 686 -33.23 -54.41 -3.49
C PRO A 686 -33.29 -55.03 -2.11
N GLY A 687 -32.74 -54.31 -1.11
CA GLY A 687 -32.78 -54.74 0.28
C GLY A 687 -34.22 -54.96 0.72
N THR A 688 -34.50 -56.16 1.21
CA THR A 688 -35.81 -56.57 1.77
C THR A 688 -36.07 -55.92 3.12
#